data_AF-A0AAU1RLY4-F1
#
_entry.id   AF-A0AAU1RLY4-F1
#
_cell.length_a   1.000
_cell.length_b   1.000
_cell.length_c   1.000
_cell.angle_alpha   90.00
_cell.angle_beta   90.00
_cell.angle_gamma   90.00
#
_symmetry.space_group_name_H-M   'P 1'
#
loop_
_entity.id
_entity.type
_entity.pdbx_description
1 polymer ?
#
loop_
_entity_poly.entity_id
_entity_poly.type
_entity_poly.pdbx_seq_one_letter_code
_entity_poly.pdbx_strand_id
1 'polypeptide(L)'
;MTIGEILAVLRRRWYVMVPMVLIGVLAAGHLYRSVPVSYQSQSSVALIDSKAVAELAPAFGNPIANAGGTLVVTADVLIRTLSGADAARDLHGLGVTDPYTVSFAANASGPTLTLTVTGTDREKVLRETNILTGFAGEQLGALQAAAKVEPAYFVQTTPVVLPQIPRPQLKTRYQQVLSVLILCTTAGFALSFVTETLVVAVRRRRADGTADRGRGWRARRRALGRQLDAVTLLTGYLALAFFIPSNLTLPGMGGVGTPANVFALLGLFWYLAAWITSRIRPAPGTRLPRVVMCLLAVAVLASYLANATRGASRKEVLGADRGLIGLLVWVSLVVLVSAAVQDRARLDVLLRRAVVMASVVAAIGYYDFFAATNIADQISIPGLSSSVPQLAAMDRGAFTRPRSTTAHPLEFGGMLALLLPFAIQQAFDPVRAHLKWWRRWAPVVLVGGSLPLTVSRTSIIGALIVVLVMVPRWKPQRRWTAIGLLLGSVACFKVIVPGLIGTITTLFGSFFANSDSSTQARTVKYSAIVPYLEGRPLFGQGLGTFIPELYFFTDNQYMLTLAEMGLLGLVALLALFLTGIHQGGAIRRLALDESDRELGQAFFASALVALVSSATFDALSFPMFAGMFFLTIAAGGSYLGFIRRAAPQPPTLESSCGSTAQSPAPRPAVPVP
;
A
#
# COMPACT_ATOMS: atom_id res chain seq x y z
N MET A 1 10.45 -18.42 -19.23
CA MET A 1 11.85 -18.01 -19.20
C MET A 1 12.44 -18.53 -17.91
N THR A 2 13.07 -19.69 -17.87
CA THR A 2 13.69 -20.18 -16.61
C THR A 2 14.77 -19.21 -16.11
N ILE A 3 15.19 -19.28 -14.84
CA ILE A 3 16.33 -18.48 -14.33
C ILE A 3 17.58 -18.69 -15.22
N GLY A 4 17.80 -19.92 -15.68
CA GLY A 4 18.86 -20.24 -16.65
C GLY A 4 18.67 -19.56 -18.01
N GLU A 5 17.44 -19.38 -18.51
CA GLU A 5 17.17 -18.61 -19.73
C GLU A 5 17.34 -17.11 -19.53
N ILE A 6 17.02 -16.58 -18.34
CA ILE A 6 17.28 -15.17 -17.99
C ILE A 6 18.79 -14.92 -17.99
N LEU A 7 19.56 -15.77 -17.31
CA LEU A 7 21.02 -15.71 -17.31
C LEU A 7 21.59 -15.94 -18.70
N ALA A 8 21.01 -16.82 -19.52
CA ALA A 8 21.44 -17.04 -20.89
C ALA A 8 21.16 -15.83 -21.79
N VAL A 9 20.02 -15.15 -21.62
CA VAL A 9 19.69 -13.90 -22.36
C VAL A 9 20.65 -12.78 -21.94
N LEU A 10 20.89 -12.60 -20.64
CA LEU A 10 21.85 -11.63 -20.13
C LEU A 10 23.28 -11.92 -20.64
N ARG A 11 23.70 -13.19 -20.65
CA ARG A 11 25.00 -13.62 -21.17
C ARG A 11 25.10 -13.43 -22.69
N ARG A 12 24.01 -13.68 -23.42
CA ARG A 12 23.96 -13.55 -24.89
C ARG A 12 23.86 -12.10 -25.36
N ARG A 13 23.30 -11.23 -24.52
CA ARG A 13 23.16 -9.78 -24.72
C ARG A 13 24.03 -8.99 -23.75
N TRP A 14 25.19 -9.54 -23.40
CA TRP A 14 26.15 -8.91 -22.50
C TRP A 14 26.56 -7.52 -22.99
N TYR A 15 26.60 -7.32 -24.32
CA TYR A 15 26.89 -6.04 -24.97
C TYR A 15 25.83 -4.95 -24.77
N VAL A 16 24.68 -5.27 -24.17
CA VAL A 16 23.66 -4.28 -23.75
C VAL A 16 23.68 -4.11 -22.24
N MET A 17 23.72 -5.23 -21.51
CA MET A 17 23.72 -5.23 -20.05
C MET A 17 24.99 -4.60 -19.47
N VAL A 18 26.17 -5.01 -19.95
CA VAL A 18 27.45 -4.57 -19.41
C VAL A 18 27.65 -3.07 -19.61
N PRO A 19 27.43 -2.47 -20.80
CA PRO A 19 27.57 -1.03 -20.96
C PRO A 19 26.58 -0.22 -20.13
N MET A 20 25.32 -0.67 -19.99
CA MET A 20 24.33 0.01 -19.15
C MET A 20 24.68 -0.04 -17.66
N VAL A 21 25.16 -1.17 -17.17
CA VAL A 21 25.66 -1.28 -15.79
C VAL A 21 26.91 -0.42 -15.62
N LEU A 22 27.81 -0.39 -16.60
CA LEU A 22 29.02 0.44 -16.55
C LEU A 22 28.68 1.94 -16.52
N ILE A 23 27.73 2.38 -17.35
CA ILE A 23 27.18 3.74 -17.30
C ILE A 23 26.55 4.01 -15.94
N GLY A 24 25.80 3.05 -15.38
CA GLY A 24 25.23 3.16 -14.04
C GLY A 24 26.28 3.32 -12.95
N VAL A 25 27.37 2.56 -13.00
CA VAL A 25 28.50 2.65 -12.06
C VAL A 25 29.24 3.97 -12.23
N LEU A 26 29.49 4.42 -13.46
CA LEU A 26 30.13 5.70 -13.74
C LEU A 26 29.27 6.88 -13.30
N ALA A 27 27.96 6.85 -13.57
CA ALA A 27 27.00 7.85 -13.13
C ALA A 27 26.87 7.85 -11.61
N ALA A 28 26.82 6.69 -10.97
CA ALA A 28 26.83 6.54 -9.51
C ALA A 28 28.12 7.11 -8.89
N GLY A 29 29.29 6.84 -9.50
CA GLY A 29 30.58 7.38 -9.08
C GLY A 29 30.68 8.90 -9.25
N HIS A 30 30.18 9.43 -10.38
CA HIS A 30 30.08 10.86 -10.60
C HIS A 30 29.15 11.52 -9.56
N LEU A 31 27.96 10.95 -9.35
CA LEU A 31 26.98 11.44 -8.40
C LEU A 31 27.51 11.41 -6.97
N TYR A 32 28.25 10.36 -6.61
CA TYR A 32 28.93 10.29 -5.33
C TYR A 32 29.88 11.47 -5.16
N ARG A 33 30.67 11.84 -6.18
CA ARG A 33 31.59 12.99 -6.11
C ARG A 33 30.88 14.35 -6.16
N SER A 34 29.81 14.49 -6.94
CA SER A 34 29.16 15.78 -7.20
C SER A 34 28.11 16.16 -6.17
N VAL A 35 27.47 15.20 -5.47
CA VAL A 35 26.46 15.49 -4.46
C VAL A 35 27.14 15.85 -3.14
N PRO A 36 26.98 17.09 -2.63
CA PRO A 36 27.55 17.50 -1.36
C PRO A 36 26.95 16.71 -0.19
N VAL A 37 27.74 16.51 0.86
CA VAL A 37 27.26 15.89 2.09
C VAL A 37 26.33 16.87 2.79
N SER A 38 25.12 16.42 3.11
CA SER A 38 24.22 17.22 3.93
C SER A 38 24.58 17.07 5.40
N TYR A 39 24.57 18.18 6.13
CA TYR A 39 24.77 18.24 7.57
C TYR A 39 23.46 18.60 8.24
N GLN A 40 23.17 17.95 9.37
CA GLN A 40 21.98 18.22 10.15
C GLN A 40 22.38 18.58 11.57
N SER A 41 21.81 19.67 12.07
CA SER A 41 21.90 20.11 13.47
C SER A 41 20.51 20.12 14.08
N GLN A 42 20.44 19.73 15.35
CA GLN A 42 19.19 19.62 16.11
C GLN A 42 19.32 20.35 17.44
N SER A 43 18.24 20.97 17.87
CA SER A 43 18.07 21.50 19.22
C SER A 43 16.68 21.13 19.74
N SER A 44 16.54 21.07 21.06
CA SER A 44 15.26 20.77 21.70
C SER A 44 14.91 21.81 22.73
N VAL A 45 13.66 22.27 22.70
CA VAL A 45 13.12 23.30 23.59
C VAL A 45 11.89 22.73 24.29
N ALA A 46 11.86 22.73 25.61
CA ALA A 46 10.68 22.39 26.39
C ALA A 46 9.90 23.65 26.76
N LEU A 47 8.58 23.55 26.75
CA LEU A 47 7.72 24.53 27.39
C LEU A 47 7.54 24.18 28.86
N ILE A 48 7.66 25.18 29.72
CA ILE A 48 7.47 25.07 31.17
C ILE A 48 6.41 26.07 31.64
N ASP A 49 5.80 25.78 32.79
CA ASP A 49 4.75 26.63 33.35
C ASP A 49 5.25 28.05 33.64
N SER A 50 4.29 28.98 33.67
CA SER A 50 4.56 30.37 34.04
C SER A 50 4.95 30.48 35.52
N LYS A 51 5.61 31.57 35.90
CA LYS A 51 6.06 31.77 37.29
C LYS A 51 4.89 31.73 38.27
N ALA A 52 3.78 32.39 37.93
CA ALA A 52 2.59 32.42 38.76
C ALA A 52 1.92 31.04 38.90
N VAL A 53 1.90 30.23 37.84
CA VAL A 53 1.31 28.89 37.88
C VAL A 53 2.21 27.90 38.60
N ALA A 54 3.53 28.03 38.43
CA ALA A 54 4.51 27.17 39.09
C ALA A 54 4.47 27.31 40.61
N GLU A 55 4.12 28.48 41.17
CA GLU A 55 4.00 28.70 42.62
C GLU A 55 2.78 27.98 43.25
N LEU A 56 1.78 27.60 42.45
CA LEU A 56 0.57 26.92 42.93
C LEU A 56 0.81 25.41 43.13
N ALA A 57 -0.01 24.78 43.97
CA ALA A 57 -0.04 23.32 44.09
C ALA A 57 -0.57 22.68 42.79
N PRO A 58 0.02 21.56 42.31
CA PRO A 58 1.01 20.71 42.96
C PRO A 58 2.48 21.06 42.63
N ALA A 59 2.74 22.15 41.90
CA ALA A 59 4.07 22.51 41.42
C ALA A 59 4.98 23.12 42.51
N PHE A 60 4.43 23.82 43.51
CA PHE A 60 5.16 24.36 44.69
C PHE A 60 6.50 25.06 44.35
N GLY A 61 6.49 25.88 43.30
CA GLY A 61 7.66 26.61 42.79
C GLY A 61 8.51 25.84 41.78
N ASN A 62 8.17 24.60 41.41
CA ASN A 62 8.86 23.82 40.38
C ASN A 62 8.13 23.93 39.01
N PRO A 63 8.62 24.77 38.08
CA PRO A 63 7.96 25.00 36.79
C PRO A 63 8.03 23.79 35.84
N ILE A 64 8.82 22.76 36.17
CA ILE A 64 8.97 21.54 35.37
C ILE A 64 8.00 20.44 35.84
N ALA A 65 7.65 20.42 37.12
CA ALA A 65 6.90 19.32 37.75
C ALA A 65 5.48 19.11 37.20
N ASN A 66 4.87 20.16 36.64
CA ASN A 66 3.49 20.14 36.15
C ASN A 66 3.40 20.35 34.62
N ALA A 67 4.48 20.07 33.87
CA ALA A 67 4.54 20.29 32.42
C ALA A 67 3.70 19.26 31.61
N GLY A 68 2.38 19.26 31.76
CA GLY A 68 1.46 18.28 31.17
C GLY A 68 0.21 18.89 30.53
N GLY A 69 -0.35 18.18 29.54
CA GLY A 69 -1.68 18.41 28.95
C GLY A 69 -1.90 19.73 28.20
N THR A 70 -2.04 20.85 28.93
CA THR A 70 -2.37 22.18 28.38
C THR A 70 -1.21 22.78 27.60
N LEU A 71 0.03 22.59 28.07
CA LEU A 71 1.24 23.04 27.38
C LEU A 71 1.49 22.31 26.05
N VAL A 72 0.94 21.11 25.87
CA VAL A 72 1.01 20.38 24.59
C VAL A 72 0.21 21.12 23.51
N VAL A 73 -0.91 21.74 23.89
CA VAL A 73 -1.70 22.57 22.97
C VAL A 73 -0.93 23.83 22.61
N THR A 74 -0.31 24.49 23.58
CA THR A 74 0.56 25.66 23.34
C THR A 74 1.76 25.29 22.44
N ALA A 75 2.35 24.12 22.66
CA ALA A 75 3.40 23.57 21.80
C ALA A 75 2.91 23.38 20.35
N ASP A 76 1.73 22.80 20.14
CA ASP A 76 1.16 22.61 18.79
C ASP A 76 0.92 23.94 18.07
N VAL A 77 0.39 24.94 18.78
CA VAL A 77 0.22 26.29 18.23
C VAL A 77 1.58 26.88 17.83
N LEU A 78 2.59 26.78 18.69
CA LEU A 78 3.93 27.28 18.39
C LEU A 78 4.57 26.55 17.20
N ILE A 79 4.43 25.22 17.09
CA ILE A 79 4.90 24.44 15.93
C ILE A 79 4.27 24.97 14.65
N ARG A 80 2.95 25.18 14.64
CA ARG A 80 2.23 25.67 13.46
C ARG A 80 2.66 27.07 13.08
N THR A 81 2.83 27.95 14.05
CA THR A 81 3.33 29.32 13.82
C THR A 81 4.74 29.29 13.22
N LEU A 82 5.65 28.51 13.79
CA LEU A 82 7.04 28.38 13.30
C LEU A 82 7.13 27.69 11.93
N SER A 83 6.18 26.83 11.61
CA SER A 83 6.08 26.15 10.30
C SER A 83 5.33 26.98 9.25
N GLY A 84 4.79 28.14 9.63
CA GLY A 84 4.05 29.04 8.75
C GLY A 84 4.94 29.78 7.76
N ALA A 85 4.35 30.20 6.64
CA ALA A 85 5.07 30.94 5.59
C ALA A 85 5.60 32.31 6.08
N ASP A 86 4.94 32.92 7.06
CA ASP A 86 5.34 34.21 7.63
C ASP A 86 6.60 34.04 8.50
N ALA A 87 6.59 33.06 9.40
CA ALA A 87 7.77 32.69 10.19
C ALA A 87 8.95 32.30 9.28
N ALA A 88 8.70 31.58 8.18
CA ALA A 88 9.74 31.24 7.22
C ALA A 88 10.33 32.49 6.53
N ARG A 89 9.51 33.50 6.22
CA ARG A 89 9.99 34.78 5.65
C ARG A 89 10.83 35.56 6.66
N ASP A 90 10.39 35.63 7.91
CA ASP A 90 11.11 36.32 8.97
C ASP A 90 12.45 35.63 9.28
N LEU A 91 12.44 34.30 9.41
CA LEU A 91 13.64 33.49 9.59
C LEU A 91 14.62 33.64 8.43
N HIS A 92 14.13 33.71 7.20
CA HIS A 92 14.97 34.00 6.04
C HIS A 92 15.59 35.40 6.10
N GLY A 93 14.85 36.40 6.58
CA GLY A 93 15.38 37.75 6.87
C GLY A 93 16.45 37.76 7.97
N LEU A 94 16.35 36.85 8.94
CA LEU A 94 17.33 36.64 10.01
C LEU A 94 18.53 35.78 9.60
N GLY A 95 18.57 35.30 8.35
CA GLY A 95 19.70 34.53 7.81
C GLY A 95 19.55 33.01 7.88
N VAL A 96 18.37 32.48 8.24
CA VAL A 96 18.04 31.05 8.13
C VAL A 96 17.54 30.76 6.71
N THR A 97 18.45 30.27 5.88
CA THR A 97 18.21 30.02 4.46
C THR A 97 18.17 28.53 4.12
N ASP A 98 18.76 27.66 4.95
CA ASP A 98 18.66 26.21 4.77
C ASP A 98 17.30 25.69 5.28
N PRO A 99 16.78 24.59 4.71
CA PRO A 99 15.50 24.04 5.12
C PRO A 99 15.51 23.59 6.58
N TYR A 100 14.49 24.03 7.32
CA TYR A 100 14.27 23.67 8.71
C TYR A 100 12.96 22.92 8.90
N THR A 101 12.87 22.17 9.99
CA THR A 101 11.65 21.50 10.43
C THR A 101 11.48 21.67 11.94
N VAL A 102 10.23 21.88 12.35
CA VAL A 102 9.84 21.98 13.76
C VAL A 102 8.81 20.89 14.03
N SER A 103 9.06 20.05 15.03
CA SER A 103 8.13 18.97 15.40
C SER A 103 8.13 18.75 16.90
N PHE A 104 7.18 17.97 17.40
CA PHE A 104 7.32 17.39 18.74
C PHE A 104 8.58 16.53 18.81
N ALA A 105 9.23 16.52 19.98
CA ALA A 105 10.37 15.67 20.24
C ALA A 105 9.93 14.19 20.26
N ALA A 106 10.63 13.36 19.48
CA ALA A 106 10.35 11.94 19.43
C ALA A 106 10.59 11.30 20.81
N ASN A 107 9.62 10.52 21.30
CA ASN A 107 9.64 9.86 22.61
C ASN A 107 9.60 10.79 23.83
N ALA A 108 9.23 12.07 23.66
CA ALA A 108 8.95 12.95 24.79
C ALA A 108 7.49 12.81 25.24
N SER A 109 7.27 12.49 26.52
CA SER A 109 5.93 12.46 27.13
C SER A 109 5.38 13.85 27.50
N GLY A 110 6.12 14.92 27.17
CA GLY A 110 5.82 16.31 27.56
C GLY A 110 5.93 17.29 26.39
N PRO A 111 5.64 18.60 26.63
CA PRO A 111 5.58 19.65 25.62
C PRO A 111 6.99 20.08 25.15
N THR A 112 7.70 19.16 24.53
CA THR A 112 9.06 19.38 24.01
C THR A 112 9.06 19.41 22.50
N LEU A 113 9.74 20.41 21.95
CA LEU A 113 9.90 20.68 20.54
C LEU A 113 11.30 20.25 20.11
N THR A 114 11.41 19.68 18.92
CA THR A 114 12.69 19.46 18.23
C THR A 114 12.74 20.36 17.00
N LEU A 115 13.77 21.19 16.98
CA LEU A 115 14.07 22.13 15.90
C LEU A 115 15.27 21.58 15.14
N THR A 116 15.13 21.40 13.84
CA THR A 116 16.15 20.80 12.99
C THR A 116 16.44 21.70 11.81
N VAL A 117 17.73 21.95 11.53
CA VAL A 117 18.18 22.60 10.30
C VAL A 117 19.04 21.64 9.50
N THR A 118 18.83 21.58 8.19
CA THR A 118 19.55 20.68 7.28
C THR A 118 20.15 21.45 6.12
N GLY A 119 21.48 21.51 6.03
CA GLY A 119 22.20 22.26 5.00
C GLY A 119 23.40 21.51 4.44
N THR A 120 24.24 22.20 3.68
CA THR A 120 25.48 21.63 3.08
C THR A 120 26.74 22.17 3.73
N ASP A 121 26.66 23.30 4.42
CA ASP A 121 27.75 23.91 5.18
C ASP A 121 27.53 23.67 6.68
N ARG A 122 28.53 23.08 7.33
CA ARG A 122 28.47 22.72 8.75
C ARG A 122 28.34 23.95 9.65
N GLU A 123 29.13 24.99 9.42
CA GLU A 123 29.10 26.16 10.31
C GLU A 123 27.83 26.96 10.15
N LYS A 124 27.37 27.10 8.90
CA LYS A 124 26.11 27.74 8.56
C LYS A 124 24.94 27.04 9.25
N VAL A 125 24.85 25.71 9.15
CA VAL A 125 23.77 24.93 9.77
C VAL A 125 23.72 25.09 11.30
N LEU A 126 24.88 25.16 11.96
CA LEU A 126 24.93 25.40 13.40
C LEU A 126 24.44 26.81 13.76
N ARG A 127 24.90 27.83 13.04
CA ARG A 127 24.45 29.22 13.22
C ARG A 127 22.95 29.35 13.00
N GLU A 128 22.43 28.80 11.92
CA GLU A 128 21.00 28.83 11.60
C GLU A 128 20.17 28.08 12.65
N THR A 129 20.66 26.95 13.19
CA THR A 129 19.98 26.26 14.28
C THR A 129 19.89 27.13 15.53
N ASN A 130 20.96 27.85 15.90
CA ASN A 130 20.93 28.78 17.03
C ASN A 130 19.90 29.89 16.84
N ILE A 131 19.83 30.47 15.64
CA ILE A 131 18.87 31.53 15.29
C ILE A 131 17.44 30.98 15.40
N LEU A 132 17.19 29.78 14.86
CA LEU A 132 15.89 29.12 14.94
C LEU A 132 15.48 28.82 16.40
N THR A 133 16.41 28.40 17.25
CA THR A 133 16.16 28.16 18.68
C THR A 133 15.76 29.46 19.40
N GLY A 134 16.47 30.57 19.15
CA GLY A 134 16.12 31.87 19.72
C GLY A 134 14.78 32.39 19.25
N PHE A 135 14.54 32.31 17.94
CA PHE A 135 13.29 32.75 17.31
C PHE A 135 12.07 32.00 17.85
N ALA A 136 12.20 30.71 18.17
CA ALA A 136 11.11 29.94 18.79
C ALA A 136 10.67 30.51 20.15
N GLY A 137 11.61 31.00 20.96
CA GLY A 137 11.32 31.67 22.23
C GLY A 137 10.64 33.03 22.04
N GLU A 138 11.12 33.83 21.08
CA GLU A 138 10.56 35.14 20.74
C GLU A 138 9.12 35.02 20.22
N GLN A 139 8.85 34.05 19.34
CA GLN A 139 7.51 33.81 18.80
C GLN A 139 6.52 33.37 19.88
N LEU A 140 6.95 32.54 20.85
CA LEU A 140 6.10 32.20 21.98
C LEU A 140 5.75 33.45 22.81
N GLY A 141 6.72 34.34 23.05
CA GLY A 141 6.48 35.60 23.74
C GLY A 141 5.50 36.49 22.98
N ALA A 142 5.69 36.63 21.66
CA ALA A 142 4.83 37.44 20.80
C ALA A 142 3.38 36.94 20.77
N LEU A 143 3.16 35.62 20.70
CA LEU A 143 1.81 35.02 20.74
C LEU A 143 1.09 35.34 22.07
N GLN A 144 1.80 35.25 23.19
CA GLN A 144 1.24 35.52 24.51
C GLN A 144 0.97 37.02 24.74
N ALA A 145 1.85 37.88 24.23
CA ALA A 145 1.67 39.33 24.26
C ALA A 145 0.48 39.78 23.39
N ALA A 146 0.33 39.21 22.19
CA ALA A 146 -0.81 39.47 21.31
C ALA A 146 -2.15 39.05 21.95
N ALA A 147 -2.13 37.97 22.73
CA ALA A 147 -3.27 37.53 23.53
C ALA A 147 -3.51 38.36 24.81
N LYS A 148 -2.70 39.41 25.05
CA LYS A 148 -2.76 40.29 26.22
C LYS A 148 -2.64 39.54 27.55
N VAL A 149 -1.86 38.47 27.57
CA VAL A 149 -1.56 37.72 28.80
C VAL A 149 -0.68 38.61 29.69
N GLU A 150 -0.89 38.57 31.00
CA GLU A 150 -0.05 39.30 31.94
C GLU A 150 1.33 38.60 32.06
N PRO A 151 2.47 39.33 32.13
CA PRO A 151 3.81 38.73 32.08
C PRO A 151 4.09 37.65 33.14
N ALA A 152 3.43 37.73 34.31
CA ALA A 152 3.54 36.73 35.37
C ALA A 152 3.01 35.34 34.94
N TYR A 153 2.09 35.31 33.97
CA TYR A 153 1.44 34.11 33.44
C TYR A 153 2.04 33.63 32.11
N PHE A 154 3.16 34.19 31.66
CA PHE A 154 3.83 33.74 30.45
C PHE A 154 4.42 32.34 30.64
N VAL A 155 3.97 31.41 29.80
CA VAL A 155 4.64 30.13 29.52
C VAL A 155 6.04 30.44 29.03
N GLN A 156 7.02 29.72 29.57
CA GLN A 156 8.43 29.93 29.25
C GLN A 156 8.95 28.80 28.37
N THR A 157 9.98 29.10 27.58
CA THR A 157 10.77 28.10 26.88
C THR A 157 12.07 27.86 27.63
N THR A 158 12.51 26.62 27.70
CA THR A 158 13.84 26.25 28.21
C THR A 158 14.51 25.29 27.24
N PRO A 159 15.75 25.58 26.78
CA PRO A 159 16.48 24.65 25.93
C PRO A 159 16.85 23.40 26.75
N VAL A 160 16.31 22.25 26.34
CA VAL A 160 16.64 20.94 26.93
C VAL A 160 17.91 20.39 26.29
N VAL A 161 18.03 20.59 24.97
CA VAL A 161 19.20 20.16 24.20
C VAL A 161 19.65 21.36 23.38
N LEU A 162 20.84 21.88 23.72
CA LEU A 162 21.46 22.95 22.95
C LEU A 162 21.74 22.48 21.51
N PRO A 163 21.77 23.41 20.53
CA PRO A 163 22.14 23.12 19.15
C PRO A 163 23.38 22.24 19.05
N GLN A 164 23.17 21.01 18.57
CA GLN A 164 24.21 20.00 18.51
C GLN A 164 25.17 20.26 17.36
N ILE A 165 26.43 19.85 17.52
CA ILE A 165 27.42 19.92 16.44
C ILE A 165 26.87 19.15 15.21
N PRO A 166 26.77 19.79 14.03
CA PRO A 166 26.09 19.19 12.90
C PRO A 166 26.73 17.87 12.48
N ARG A 167 25.91 16.84 12.32
CA ARG A 167 26.34 15.49 11.95
C ARG A 167 26.11 15.26 10.45
N PRO A 168 27.05 14.58 9.76
CA PRO A 168 26.90 14.28 8.33
C PRO A 168 25.80 13.24 8.10
N GLN A 169 24.81 13.58 7.28
CA GLN A 169 23.74 12.70 6.84
C GLN A 169 24.16 11.95 5.57
N LEU A 170 24.99 10.92 5.74
CA LEU A 170 25.49 10.10 4.63
C LEU A 170 24.38 9.24 3.99
N LYS A 171 23.30 8.97 4.72
CA LYS A 171 22.17 8.15 4.28
C LYS A 171 21.62 8.67 2.95
N THR A 172 21.33 9.97 2.84
CA THR A 172 20.74 10.58 1.63
C THR A 172 21.66 10.50 0.42
N ARG A 173 22.99 10.61 0.61
CA ARG A 173 23.98 10.50 -0.47
C ARG A 173 24.06 9.07 -1.00
N TYR A 174 24.14 8.08 -0.11
CA TYR A 174 24.12 6.67 -0.51
C TYR A 174 22.81 6.27 -1.18
N GLN A 175 21.68 6.83 -0.75
CA GLN A 175 20.37 6.60 -1.36
C GLN A 175 20.32 7.00 -2.83
N GLN A 176 20.82 8.19 -3.17
CA GLN A 176 20.81 8.69 -4.54
C GLN A 176 21.78 7.90 -5.44
N VAL A 177 22.94 7.50 -4.90
CA VAL A 177 23.92 6.68 -5.62
C VAL A 177 23.36 5.28 -5.91
N LEU A 178 22.71 4.66 -4.92
CA LEU A 178 22.12 3.34 -5.04
C LEU A 178 20.90 3.34 -5.98
N SER A 179 20.06 4.38 -5.94
CA SER A 179 18.88 4.47 -6.82
C SER A 179 19.26 4.56 -8.29
N VAL A 180 20.29 5.34 -8.64
CA VAL A 180 20.83 5.42 -10.01
C VAL A 180 21.39 4.07 -10.46
N LEU A 181 22.14 3.38 -9.59
CA LEU A 181 22.68 2.06 -9.91
C LEU A 181 21.57 1.03 -10.17
N ILE A 182 20.54 1.00 -9.32
CA ILE A 182 19.39 0.11 -9.48
C ILE A 182 18.61 0.46 -10.76
N LEU A 183 18.38 1.75 -11.02
CA LEU A 183 17.68 2.20 -12.22
C LEU A 183 18.42 1.78 -13.49
N CYS A 184 19.72 2.04 -13.59
CA CYS A 184 20.55 1.66 -14.73
C CYS A 184 20.66 0.14 -14.89
N THR A 185 20.76 -0.60 -13.79
CA THR A 185 20.78 -2.08 -13.83
C THR A 185 19.44 -2.63 -14.30
N THR A 186 18.33 -2.07 -13.82
CA THR A 186 16.96 -2.46 -14.22
C THR A 186 16.69 -2.09 -15.68
N ALA A 187 17.13 -0.92 -16.13
CA ALA A 187 17.05 -0.48 -17.51
C ALA A 187 17.91 -1.35 -18.43
N GLY A 188 19.15 -1.68 -18.04
CA GLY A 188 20.03 -2.59 -18.78
C GLY A 188 19.44 -3.99 -18.90
N PHE A 189 18.82 -4.49 -17.84
CA PHE A 189 18.07 -5.73 -17.85
C PHE A 189 16.91 -5.64 -18.85
N ALA A 190 16.05 -4.61 -18.74
CA ALA A 190 14.92 -4.39 -19.65
C ALA A 190 15.36 -4.31 -21.12
N LEU A 191 16.41 -3.53 -21.42
CA LEU A 191 16.92 -3.33 -22.77
C LEU A 191 17.53 -4.62 -23.35
N SER A 192 18.15 -5.45 -22.52
CA SER A 192 18.65 -6.78 -22.92
C SER A 192 17.52 -7.74 -23.31
N PHE A 193 16.37 -7.66 -22.62
CA PHE A 193 15.18 -8.44 -22.99
C PHE A 193 14.46 -7.86 -24.21
N VAL A 194 14.38 -6.54 -24.35
CA VAL A 194 13.78 -5.89 -25.54
C VAL A 194 14.61 -6.20 -26.80
N THR A 195 15.93 -6.15 -26.70
CA THR A 195 16.82 -6.47 -27.83
C THR A 195 16.75 -7.94 -28.23
N GLU A 196 16.74 -8.88 -27.27
CA GLU A 196 16.52 -10.30 -27.57
C GLU A 196 15.14 -10.53 -28.22
N THR A 197 14.10 -9.85 -27.74
CA THR A 197 12.74 -10.03 -28.27
C THR A 197 12.58 -9.45 -29.67
N LEU A 198 13.14 -8.28 -29.96
CA LEU A 198 13.17 -7.69 -31.30
C LEU A 198 13.95 -8.57 -32.28
N VAL A 199 15.12 -9.07 -31.90
CA VAL A 199 15.93 -9.95 -32.75
C VAL A 199 15.21 -11.27 -33.03
N VAL A 200 14.54 -11.86 -32.05
CA VAL A 200 13.75 -13.08 -32.23
C VAL A 200 12.49 -12.83 -33.06
N ALA A 201 11.84 -11.67 -32.92
CA ALA A 201 10.68 -11.29 -33.72
C ALA A 201 11.05 -11.06 -35.19
N VAL A 202 12.16 -10.38 -35.46
CA VAL A 202 12.69 -10.18 -36.82
C VAL A 202 13.09 -11.52 -37.46
N ARG A 203 13.73 -12.42 -36.70
CA ARG A 203 14.09 -13.77 -37.18
C ARG A 203 12.86 -14.63 -37.48
N ARG A 204 11.77 -14.52 -36.71
CA ARG A 204 10.51 -15.22 -36.99
C ARG A 204 9.81 -14.68 -38.23
N ARG A 205 9.75 -13.36 -38.40
CA ARG A 205 9.20 -12.74 -39.62
C ARG A 205 9.97 -13.13 -40.89
N ARG A 206 11.28 -13.37 -40.78
CA ARG A 206 12.11 -13.91 -41.88
C ARG A 206 11.94 -15.42 -42.08
N ALA A 207 11.66 -16.18 -41.02
CA ALA A 207 11.44 -17.62 -41.08
C ALA A 207 10.04 -18.02 -41.56
N ASP A 208 9.03 -17.16 -41.40
CA ASP A 208 7.68 -17.39 -41.96
C ASP A 208 7.64 -17.30 -43.50
N GLY A 209 8.76 -16.93 -44.15
CA GLY A 209 8.95 -17.01 -45.60
C GLY A 209 9.47 -18.36 -46.12
N THR A 210 9.93 -19.27 -45.24
CA THR A 210 10.48 -20.57 -45.66
C THR A 210 10.27 -21.65 -44.59
N ALA A 211 9.58 -22.71 -45.01
CA ALA A 211 9.59 -24.08 -44.46
C ALA A 211 8.40 -24.51 -43.58
N ASP A 212 7.44 -25.12 -44.27
CA ASP A 212 6.96 -26.47 -43.94
C ASP A 212 8.16 -27.46 -43.85
N ARG A 213 8.03 -28.52 -43.03
CA ARG A 213 9.04 -29.55 -42.64
C ARG A 213 9.77 -29.31 -41.30
N GLY A 214 9.18 -29.82 -40.22
CA GLY A 214 9.89 -29.96 -38.94
C GLY A 214 9.01 -30.17 -37.70
N ARG A 215 7.91 -30.94 -37.82
CA ARG A 215 6.96 -31.14 -36.71
C ARG A 215 7.46 -32.11 -35.62
N GLY A 216 8.44 -32.98 -35.91
CA GLY A 216 8.89 -34.01 -34.96
C GLY A 216 9.85 -33.54 -33.85
N TRP A 217 10.76 -32.61 -34.13
CA TRP A 217 11.82 -32.24 -33.16
C TRP A 217 11.36 -31.19 -32.12
N ARG A 218 10.29 -30.44 -32.41
CA ARG A 218 9.75 -29.39 -31.54
C ARG A 218 8.98 -29.92 -30.31
N ALA A 219 8.48 -31.16 -30.38
CA ALA A 219 7.76 -31.78 -29.26
C ALA A 219 8.71 -32.17 -28.11
N ARG A 220 9.93 -32.64 -28.42
CA ARG A 220 10.90 -33.12 -27.42
C ARG A 220 11.59 -32.00 -26.63
N ARG A 221 11.77 -30.80 -27.22
CA ARG A 221 12.30 -29.61 -26.51
C ARG A 221 11.26 -28.87 -25.66
N ARG A 222 9.96 -29.08 -25.87
CA ARG A 222 8.89 -28.50 -25.02
C ARG A 222 8.82 -29.13 -23.63
N ALA A 223 9.34 -30.34 -23.46
CA ALA A 223 9.33 -31.05 -22.18
C ALA A 223 10.43 -30.60 -21.18
N LEU A 224 11.49 -29.92 -21.66
CA LEU A 224 12.68 -29.58 -20.85
C LEU A 224 12.75 -28.11 -20.39
N GLY A 225 11.78 -27.27 -20.76
CA GLY A 225 11.76 -25.84 -20.39
C GLY A 225 10.39 -25.40 -19.88
N ARG A 226 10.17 -25.50 -18.57
CA ARG A 226 8.94 -25.02 -17.93
C ARG A 226 8.84 -23.51 -18.16
N GLN A 227 7.91 -23.08 -19.01
CA GLN A 227 7.67 -21.65 -19.28
C GLN A 227 7.31 -20.94 -17.96
N LEU A 228 7.86 -19.74 -17.72
CA LEU A 228 7.47 -18.92 -16.57
C LEU A 228 6.00 -18.57 -16.75
N ASP A 229 5.22 -19.00 -15.78
CA ASP A 229 3.80 -18.74 -15.71
C ASP A 229 3.58 -17.47 -14.89
N ALA A 230 2.62 -16.63 -15.27
CA ALA A 230 2.23 -15.43 -14.54
C ALA A 230 1.95 -15.73 -13.06
N VAL A 231 1.33 -16.88 -12.76
CA VAL A 231 1.06 -17.28 -11.38
C VAL A 231 2.33 -17.58 -10.59
N THR A 232 3.40 -18.03 -11.24
CA THR A 232 4.70 -18.23 -10.57
C THR A 232 5.30 -16.88 -10.16
N LEU A 233 5.25 -15.87 -11.04
CA LEU A 233 5.68 -14.51 -10.71
C LEU A 233 4.81 -13.93 -9.58
N LEU A 234 3.50 -14.02 -9.70
CA LEU A 234 2.59 -13.53 -8.65
C LEU A 234 2.79 -14.26 -7.33
N THR A 235 3.13 -15.56 -7.34
CA THR A 235 3.49 -16.28 -6.11
C THR A 235 4.79 -15.77 -5.50
N GLY A 236 5.79 -15.42 -6.32
CA GLY A 236 7.01 -14.76 -5.86
C GLY A 236 6.71 -13.40 -5.23
N TYR A 237 5.83 -12.60 -5.85
CA TYR A 237 5.34 -11.36 -5.27
C TYR A 237 4.65 -11.59 -3.92
N LEU A 238 3.72 -12.55 -3.82
CA LEU A 238 3.05 -12.88 -2.57
C LEU A 238 4.06 -13.29 -1.48
N ALA A 239 5.04 -14.14 -1.80
CA ALA A 239 6.04 -14.57 -0.84
C ALA A 239 6.86 -13.38 -0.31
N LEU A 240 7.30 -12.48 -1.20
CA LEU A 240 8.02 -11.27 -0.79
C LEU A 240 7.12 -10.33 0.02
N ALA A 241 5.85 -10.17 -0.37
CA ALA A 241 4.91 -9.29 0.32
C ALA A 241 4.56 -9.80 1.72
N PHE A 242 4.35 -11.10 1.91
CA PHE A 242 3.95 -11.67 3.20
C PHE A 242 5.12 -11.95 4.14
N PHE A 243 6.30 -12.31 3.64
CA PHE A 243 7.41 -12.78 4.49
C PHE A 243 8.54 -11.79 4.68
N ILE A 244 8.61 -10.73 3.88
CA ILE A 244 9.51 -9.60 4.15
C ILE A 244 8.70 -8.51 4.84
N PRO A 245 9.17 -7.98 5.99
CA PRO A 245 8.48 -6.90 6.66
C PRO A 245 8.16 -5.72 5.74
N SER A 246 6.89 -5.28 5.67
CA SER A 246 6.45 -4.24 4.72
C SER A 246 6.97 -2.84 5.06
N ASN A 247 7.58 -2.65 6.23
CA ASN A 247 8.31 -1.44 6.62
C ASN A 247 9.75 -1.40 6.09
N LEU A 248 10.30 -2.52 5.60
CA LEU A 248 11.65 -2.56 5.02
C LEU A 248 11.63 -2.13 3.56
N THR A 249 12.32 -1.03 3.27
CA THR A 249 12.37 -0.47 1.92
C THR A 249 13.79 -0.18 1.47
N LEU A 250 13.96 -0.12 0.16
CA LEU A 250 15.20 0.36 -0.44
C LEU A 250 15.42 1.82 -0.02
N PRO A 251 16.63 2.14 0.47
CA PRO A 251 16.98 3.50 0.84
C PRO A 251 16.64 4.47 -0.33
N GLY A 252 15.93 5.56 -0.02
CA GLY A 252 15.64 6.66 -0.96
C GLY A 252 14.29 6.52 -1.69
N MET A 253 13.74 5.32 -1.76
CA MET A 253 12.47 5.04 -2.45
C MET A 253 11.23 5.22 -1.59
N GLY A 254 11.38 5.57 -0.30
CA GLY A 254 10.27 5.74 0.64
C GLY A 254 9.46 4.45 0.86
N GLY A 255 8.21 4.57 1.30
CA GLY A 255 7.31 3.42 1.56
C GLY A 255 6.97 2.56 0.34
N VAL A 256 7.18 3.09 -0.87
CA VAL A 256 6.93 2.37 -2.13
C VAL A 256 8.06 1.41 -2.48
N GLY A 257 9.26 1.61 -1.94
CA GLY A 257 10.48 0.85 -2.25
C GLY A 257 10.59 -0.53 -1.62
N THR A 258 9.48 -1.20 -1.29
CA THR A 258 9.54 -2.56 -0.72
C THR A 258 10.06 -3.57 -1.75
N PRO A 259 10.77 -4.64 -1.33
CA PRO A 259 11.23 -5.69 -2.25
C PRO A 259 10.09 -6.31 -3.08
N ALA A 260 8.90 -6.46 -2.49
CA ALA A 260 7.71 -6.94 -3.18
C ALA A 260 7.29 -6.00 -4.32
N ASN A 261 7.27 -4.69 -4.08
CA ASN A 261 6.91 -3.70 -5.10
C ASN A 261 7.94 -3.66 -6.25
N VAL A 262 9.23 -3.72 -5.93
CA VAL A 262 10.30 -3.83 -6.94
C VAL A 262 10.10 -5.09 -7.79
N PHE A 263 9.79 -6.23 -7.15
CA PHE A 263 9.51 -7.46 -7.85
C PHE A 263 8.25 -7.38 -8.74
N ALA A 264 7.20 -6.68 -8.28
CA ALA A 264 6.03 -6.40 -9.11
C ALA A 264 6.39 -5.58 -10.35
N LEU A 265 7.25 -4.56 -10.25
CA LEU A 265 7.72 -3.79 -11.41
C LEU A 265 8.49 -4.66 -12.42
N LEU A 266 9.35 -5.57 -11.94
CA LEU A 266 10.00 -6.56 -12.82
C LEU A 266 8.98 -7.45 -13.54
N GLY A 267 7.90 -7.82 -12.84
CA GLY A 267 6.77 -8.53 -13.43
C GLY A 267 6.05 -7.73 -14.53
N LEU A 268 5.93 -6.41 -14.38
CA LEU A 268 5.35 -5.53 -15.41
C LEU A 268 6.20 -5.55 -16.67
N PHE A 269 7.52 -5.42 -16.54
CA PHE A 269 8.43 -5.48 -17.69
C PHE A 269 8.38 -6.84 -18.39
N TRP A 270 8.31 -7.93 -17.62
CA TRP A 270 8.10 -9.27 -18.17
C TRP A 270 6.79 -9.36 -18.96
N TYR A 271 5.68 -8.82 -18.42
CA TYR A 271 4.40 -8.80 -19.12
C TYR A 271 4.48 -7.99 -20.41
N LEU A 272 5.05 -6.78 -20.38
CA LEU A 272 5.17 -5.92 -21.56
C LEU A 272 5.98 -6.62 -22.66
N ALA A 273 7.10 -7.27 -22.30
CA ALA A 273 7.87 -8.07 -23.24
C ALA A 273 7.07 -9.24 -23.82
N ALA A 274 6.28 -9.93 -22.99
CA ALA A 274 5.42 -11.04 -23.44
C ALA A 274 4.24 -10.58 -24.32
N TRP A 275 3.70 -9.40 -24.05
CA TRP A 275 2.62 -8.79 -24.81
C TRP A 275 3.09 -8.29 -26.18
N ILE A 276 4.20 -7.53 -26.23
CA ILE A 276 4.81 -7.03 -27.49
C ILE A 276 5.21 -8.20 -28.40
N THR A 277 5.69 -9.31 -27.82
CA THR A 277 6.02 -10.52 -28.60
C THR A 277 4.80 -11.37 -28.98
N SER A 278 3.58 -10.89 -28.74
CA SER A 278 2.32 -11.62 -28.98
C SER A 278 2.26 -13.01 -28.33
N ARG A 279 3.04 -13.25 -27.27
CA ARG A 279 3.02 -14.50 -26.51
C ARG A 279 1.84 -14.57 -25.55
N ILE A 280 1.42 -13.41 -25.04
CA ILE A 280 0.27 -13.27 -24.15
C ILE A 280 -0.70 -12.28 -24.79
N ARG A 281 -1.93 -12.71 -24.99
CA ARG A 281 -3.04 -11.84 -25.35
C ARG A 281 -4.04 -11.84 -24.20
N PRO A 282 -4.45 -10.67 -23.70
CA PRO A 282 -5.43 -10.62 -22.62
C PRO A 282 -6.70 -11.38 -23.00
N ALA A 283 -7.18 -12.24 -22.11
CA ALA A 283 -8.37 -13.03 -22.37
C ALA A 283 -9.61 -12.13 -22.58
N PRO A 284 -10.55 -12.50 -23.49
CA PRO A 284 -11.82 -11.79 -23.62
C PRO A 284 -12.56 -11.76 -22.28
N GLY A 285 -13.18 -10.61 -21.96
CA GLY A 285 -13.96 -10.44 -20.73
C GLY A 285 -13.19 -9.98 -19.49
N THR A 286 -11.85 -9.85 -19.54
CA THR A 286 -11.03 -9.41 -18.39
C THR A 286 -10.65 -7.91 -18.42
N ARG A 287 -11.37 -7.10 -19.20
CA ARG A 287 -11.02 -5.69 -19.44
C ARG A 287 -11.36 -4.75 -18.28
N LEU A 288 -12.38 -5.09 -17.48
CA LEU A 288 -12.97 -4.17 -16.49
C LEU A 288 -11.95 -3.65 -15.45
N PRO A 289 -11.14 -4.49 -14.76
CA PRO A 289 -10.12 -3.99 -13.84
C PRO A 289 -9.13 -3.02 -14.50
N ARG A 290 -8.75 -3.29 -15.75
CA ARG A 290 -7.78 -2.48 -16.49
C ARG A 290 -8.35 -1.12 -16.89
N VAL A 291 -9.61 -1.06 -17.31
CA VAL A 291 -10.29 0.20 -17.65
C VAL A 291 -10.39 1.11 -16.43
N VAL A 292 -10.77 0.56 -15.28
CA VAL A 292 -10.87 1.34 -14.03
C VAL A 292 -9.49 1.75 -13.52
N MET A 293 -8.47 0.92 -13.75
CA MET A 293 -7.08 1.30 -13.49
C MET A 293 -6.62 2.47 -14.39
N CYS A 294 -7.08 2.55 -15.64
CA CYS A 294 -6.82 3.71 -16.49
C CYS A 294 -7.46 4.99 -15.91
N LEU A 295 -8.68 4.92 -15.36
CA LEU A 295 -9.30 6.05 -14.67
C LEU A 295 -8.45 6.52 -13.48
N LEU A 296 -7.95 5.59 -12.66
CA LEU A 296 -7.04 5.92 -11.57
C LEU A 296 -5.73 6.52 -12.10
N ALA A 297 -5.14 5.96 -13.16
CA ALA A 297 -3.91 6.48 -13.75
C ALA A 297 -4.10 7.91 -14.28
N VAL A 298 -5.22 8.20 -14.94
CA VAL A 298 -5.55 9.57 -15.39
C VAL A 298 -5.66 10.52 -14.19
N ALA A 299 -6.33 10.10 -13.11
CA ALA A 299 -6.44 10.91 -11.90
C ALA A 299 -5.07 11.20 -11.27
N VAL A 300 -4.18 10.20 -11.20
CA VAL A 300 -2.81 10.36 -10.67
C VAL A 300 -1.98 11.28 -11.55
N LEU A 301 -2.03 11.12 -12.87
CA LEU A 301 -1.27 11.95 -13.80
C LEU A 301 -1.75 13.41 -13.80
N ALA A 302 -3.06 13.64 -13.72
CA ALA A 302 -3.63 14.98 -13.61
C ALA A 302 -3.23 15.65 -12.29
N SER A 303 -3.26 14.89 -11.19
CA SER A 303 -2.80 15.33 -9.87
C SER A 303 -1.29 15.62 -9.85
N TYR A 304 -0.47 14.80 -10.53
CA TYR A 304 0.98 15.04 -10.68
C TYR A 304 1.27 16.33 -11.47
N LEU A 305 0.52 16.58 -12.55
CA LEU A 305 0.63 17.84 -13.30
C LEU A 305 0.21 19.04 -12.45
N ALA A 306 -0.85 18.92 -11.65
CA ALA A 306 -1.28 19.95 -10.72
C ALA A 306 -0.23 20.24 -9.62
N ASN A 307 0.53 19.22 -9.20
CA ASN A 307 1.68 19.39 -8.33
C ASN A 307 2.84 20.10 -9.02
N ALA A 308 3.11 19.81 -10.30
CA ALA A 308 4.20 20.45 -11.03
C ALA A 308 3.94 21.96 -11.29
N THR A 309 2.68 22.38 -11.35
CA THR A 309 2.30 23.78 -11.58
C THR A 309 2.19 24.61 -10.30
N ARG A 310 2.24 23.98 -9.12
CA ARG A 310 2.36 24.68 -7.84
C ARG A 310 3.83 24.62 -7.43
N GLY A 311 4.41 25.71 -6.93
CA GLY A 311 5.79 25.72 -6.44
C GLY A 311 5.99 24.79 -5.24
N ALA A 312 5.93 23.48 -5.46
CA ALA A 312 5.94 22.44 -4.45
C ALA A 312 7.34 22.30 -3.88
N SER A 313 7.43 21.99 -2.59
CA SER A 313 8.70 21.73 -1.94
C SER A 313 9.38 20.51 -2.55
N ARG A 314 10.71 20.44 -2.44
CA ARG A 314 11.49 19.29 -2.93
C ARG A 314 11.01 17.96 -2.35
N LYS A 315 10.54 17.96 -1.09
CA LYS A 315 10.00 16.76 -0.43
C LYS A 315 8.69 16.31 -1.08
N GLU A 316 7.80 17.23 -1.42
CA GLU A 316 6.55 16.93 -2.11
C GLU A 316 6.79 16.41 -3.53
N VAL A 317 7.71 17.01 -4.29
CA VAL A 317 8.07 16.50 -5.63
C VAL A 317 8.58 15.06 -5.55
N LEU A 318 9.47 14.76 -4.60
CA LEU A 318 9.93 13.39 -4.36
C LEU A 318 8.80 12.45 -3.91
N GLY A 319 7.81 12.96 -3.15
CA GLY A 319 6.61 12.24 -2.78
C GLY A 319 5.75 11.89 -4.00
N ALA A 320 5.52 12.87 -4.88
CA ALA A 320 4.79 12.70 -6.14
C ALA A 320 5.46 11.67 -7.08
N ASP A 321 6.79 11.72 -7.20
CA ASP A 321 7.55 10.74 -7.97
C ASP A 321 7.38 9.32 -7.42
N ARG A 322 7.40 9.16 -6.10
CA ARG A 322 7.11 7.86 -5.45
C ARG A 322 5.66 7.43 -5.69
N GLY A 323 4.71 8.37 -5.71
CA GLY A 323 3.32 8.12 -6.09
C GLY A 323 3.19 7.51 -7.48
N LEU A 324 3.94 8.01 -8.47
CA LEU A 324 3.99 7.41 -9.82
C LEU A 324 4.57 5.99 -9.82
N ILE A 325 5.61 5.73 -9.03
CA ILE A 325 6.15 4.37 -8.87
C ILE A 325 5.07 3.46 -8.24
N GLY A 326 4.35 3.94 -7.23
CA GLY A 326 3.24 3.22 -6.60
C GLY A 326 2.14 2.87 -7.59
N LEU A 327 1.76 3.83 -8.45
CA LEU A 327 0.82 3.59 -9.54
C LEU A 327 1.29 2.47 -10.46
N LEU A 328 2.57 2.46 -10.89
CA LEU A 328 3.11 1.41 -11.75
C LEU A 328 3.12 0.03 -11.08
N VAL A 329 3.34 -0.04 -9.77
CA VAL A 329 3.22 -1.28 -9.00
C VAL A 329 1.78 -1.79 -9.05
N TRP A 330 0.79 -0.93 -8.79
CA TRP A 330 -0.62 -1.31 -8.82
C TRP A 330 -1.07 -1.74 -10.23
N VAL A 331 -0.66 -1.01 -11.27
CA VAL A 331 -0.85 -1.39 -12.68
C VAL A 331 -0.26 -2.77 -12.96
N SER A 332 0.95 -3.04 -12.47
CA SER A 332 1.60 -4.35 -12.63
C SER A 332 0.74 -5.48 -12.09
N LEU A 333 0.28 -5.37 -10.84
CA LEU A 333 -0.54 -6.39 -10.20
C LEU A 333 -1.85 -6.61 -10.98
N VAL A 334 -2.51 -5.51 -11.37
CA VAL A 334 -3.76 -5.60 -12.13
C VAL A 334 -3.55 -6.29 -13.47
N VAL A 335 -2.51 -5.92 -14.21
CA VAL A 335 -2.23 -6.47 -15.54
C VAL A 335 -1.74 -7.91 -15.49
N LEU A 336 -0.85 -8.26 -14.56
CA LEU A 336 -0.37 -9.64 -14.40
C LEU A 336 -1.52 -10.59 -14.07
N VAL A 337 -2.42 -10.20 -13.17
CA VAL A 337 -3.57 -11.05 -12.83
C VAL A 337 -4.61 -11.05 -13.95
N SER A 338 -5.04 -9.88 -14.45
CA SER A 338 -6.15 -9.80 -15.42
C SER A 338 -5.81 -10.14 -16.87
N ALA A 339 -4.56 -9.97 -17.26
CA ALA A 339 -4.14 -10.19 -18.65
C ALA A 339 -3.14 -11.33 -18.81
N ALA A 340 -2.30 -11.63 -17.81
CA ALA A 340 -1.28 -12.68 -17.95
C ALA A 340 -1.75 -14.06 -17.47
N VAL A 341 -2.70 -14.14 -16.53
CA VAL A 341 -3.29 -15.42 -16.10
C VAL A 341 -4.36 -15.86 -17.10
N GLN A 342 -4.08 -16.93 -17.82
CA GLN A 342 -4.94 -17.44 -18.91
C GLN A 342 -5.78 -18.65 -18.52
N ASP A 343 -5.46 -19.28 -17.39
CA ASP A 343 -6.12 -20.50 -16.91
C ASP A 343 -6.74 -20.26 -15.53
N ARG A 344 -8.00 -20.66 -15.39
CA ARG A 344 -8.77 -20.60 -14.15
C ARG A 344 -8.12 -21.44 -13.05
N ALA A 345 -7.67 -22.66 -13.35
CA ALA A 345 -7.07 -23.54 -12.35
C ALA A 345 -5.79 -22.95 -11.77
N ARG A 346 -5.03 -22.21 -12.58
CA ARG A 346 -3.85 -21.46 -12.13
C ARG A 346 -4.23 -20.31 -11.20
N LEU A 347 -5.33 -19.60 -11.46
CA LEU A 347 -5.83 -18.54 -10.59
C LEU A 347 -6.31 -19.10 -9.24
N ASP A 348 -6.96 -20.27 -9.23
CA ASP A 348 -7.34 -20.97 -7.99
C ASP A 348 -6.09 -21.29 -7.14
N VAL A 349 -5.01 -21.73 -7.78
CA VAL A 349 -3.73 -21.97 -7.10
C VAL A 349 -3.16 -20.69 -6.49
N LEU A 350 -3.26 -19.55 -7.17
CA LEU A 350 -2.79 -18.27 -6.65
C LEU A 350 -3.56 -17.86 -5.39
N LEU A 351 -4.90 -17.91 -5.42
CA LEU A 351 -5.74 -17.57 -4.25
C LEU A 351 -5.51 -18.52 -3.08
N ARG A 352 -5.29 -19.81 -3.36
CA ARG A 352 -4.95 -20.81 -2.32
C ARG A 352 -3.61 -20.48 -1.66
N ARG A 353 -2.60 -20.10 -2.44
CA ARG A 353 -1.29 -19.68 -1.92
C ARG A 353 -1.41 -18.41 -1.08
N ALA A 354 -2.21 -17.43 -1.53
CA ALA A 354 -2.46 -16.20 -0.77
C ALA A 354 -3.06 -16.48 0.61
N VAL A 355 -4.08 -17.34 0.69
CA VAL A 355 -4.71 -17.74 1.97
C VAL A 355 -3.73 -18.50 2.87
N VAL A 356 -2.94 -19.43 2.31
CA VAL A 356 -1.95 -20.18 3.10
C VAL A 356 -0.87 -19.25 3.65
N MET A 357 -0.31 -18.36 2.81
CA MET A 357 0.71 -17.39 3.25
C MET A 357 0.14 -16.41 4.29
N ALA A 358 -1.07 -15.91 4.08
CA ALA A 358 -1.76 -15.07 5.06
C ALA A 358 -2.01 -15.79 6.39
N SER A 359 -2.25 -17.11 6.37
CA SER A 359 -2.40 -17.92 7.59
C SER A 359 -1.09 -18.01 8.37
N VAL A 360 0.06 -18.08 7.68
CA VAL A 360 1.37 -18.05 8.33
C VAL A 360 1.62 -16.68 8.95
N VAL A 361 1.33 -15.60 8.23
CA VAL A 361 1.43 -14.22 8.76
C VAL A 361 0.49 -14.01 9.95
N ALA A 362 -0.70 -14.59 9.92
CA ALA A 362 -1.63 -14.59 11.05
C ALA A 362 -1.06 -15.36 12.24
N ALA A 363 -0.46 -16.53 12.04
CA ALA A 363 0.19 -17.31 13.09
C ALA A 363 1.37 -16.57 13.74
N ILE A 364 2.16 -15.83 12.97
CA ILE A 364 3.18 -14.92 13.50
C ILE A 364 2.53 -13.83 14.36
N GLY A 365 1.38 -13.28 13.94
CA GLY A 365 0.64 -12.31 14.75
C GLY A 365 0.09 -12.87 16.07
N TYR A 366 -0.27 -14.16 16.11
CA TYR A 366 -0.60 -14.86 17.35
C TYR A 366 0.61 -14.93 18.29
N TYR A 367 1.77 -15.29 17.75
CA TYR A 367 3.02 -15.28 18.51
C TYR A 367 3.29 -13.87 19.05
N ASP A 368 3.22 -12.84 18.20
CA ASP A 368 3.52 -11.46 18.59
C ASP A 368 2.62 -10.99 19.75
N PHE A 369 1.33 -11.37 19.73
CA PHE A 369 0.38 -11.01 20.78
C PHE A 369 0.71 -11.68 22.12
N PHE A 370 0.99 -12.99 22.13
CA PHE A 370 1.24 -13.74 23.36
C PHE A 370 2.66 -13.56 23.91
N ALA A 371 3.65 -13.39 23.03
CA ALA A 371 5.03 -13.20 23.40
C ALA A 371 5.35 -11.74 23.75
N ALA A 372 4.41 -10.80 23.57
CA ALA A 372 4.60 -9.36 23.77
C ALA A 372 5.86 -8.82 23.06
N THR A 373 6.27 -9.46 21.96
CA THR A 373 7.45 -9.14 21.17
C THR A 373 7.07 -9.17 19.70
N ASN A 374 7.90 -8.57 18.84
CA ASN A 374 7.65 -8.63 17.40
C ASN A 374 8.79 -9.32 16.66
N ILE A 375 8.48 -10.43 15.98
CA ILE A 375 9.50 -11.16 15.19
C ILE A 375 10.08 -10.27 14.08
N ALA A 376 9.28 -9.38 13.48
CA ALA A 376 9.74 -8.54 12.39
C ALA A 376 10.79 -7.50 12.83
N ASP A 377 10.90 -7.16 14.11
CA ASP A 377 11.96 -6.28 14.63
C ASP A 377 13.35 -6.93 14.60
N GLN A 378 13.41 -8.26 14.60
CA GLN A 378 14.68 -9.00 14.54
C GLN A 378 15.12 -9.23 13.08
N ILE A 379 14.24 -9.04 12.11
CA ILE A 379 14.54 -9.24 10.69
C ILE A 379 15.21 -7.98 10.15
N SER A 380 16.54 -7.97 10.11
CA SER A 380 17.33 -6.95 9.43
C SER A 380 17.97 -7.54 8.17
N ILE A 381 17.63 -6.98 7.01
CA ILE A 381 18.20 -7.40 5.72
C ILE A 381 19.23 -6.33 5.32
N PRO A 382 20.51 -6.68 5.14
CA PRO A 382 21.52 -5.73 4.69
C PRO A 382 21.09 -5.01 3.41
N GLY A 383 21.19 -3.68 3.39
CA GLY A 383 20.80 -2.84 2.26
C GLY A 383 19.34 -2.35 2.26
N LEU A 384 18.48 -2.86 3.17
CA LEU A 384 17.15 -2.29 3.41
C LEU A 384 17.15 -1.43 4.67
N SER A 385 16.30 -0.40 4.69
CA SER A 385 16.11 0.46 5.85
C SER A 385 14.63 0.55 6.19
N SER A 386 14.31 0.70 7.47
CA SER A 386 12.93 0.96 7.88
C SER A 386 12.47 2.32 7.33
N SER A 387 11.36 2.34 6.59
CA SER A 387 10.72 3.55 6.06
C SER A 387 9.87 4.28 7.11
N VAL A 388 9.54 3.59 8.20
CA VAL A 388 8.80 4.13 9.34
C VAL A 388 9.77 4.18 10.54
N PRO A 389 9.77 5.23 11.38
CA PRO A 389 10.48 5.21 12.65
C PRO A 389 10.15 3.92 13.42
N GLN A 390 11.14 3.30 14.05
CA GLN A 390 10.95 2.10 14.86
C GLN A 390 9.98 2.46 15.99
N LEU A 391 8.71 2.10 15.82
CA LEU A 391 7.70 2.30 16.82
C LEU A 391 7.98 1.29 17.92
N ALA A 392 8.21 1.79 19.15
CA ALA A 392 8.14 0.96 20.34
C ALA A 392 6.81 0.18 20.33
N ALA A 393 6.76 -0.96 21.03
CA ALA A 393 5.56 -1.77 21.15
C ALA A 393 4.33 -0.86 21.39
N MET A 394 3.39 -0.86 20.43
CA MET A 394 2.21 -0.01 20.50
C MET A 394 1.19 -0.67 21.42
N ASP A 395 1.24 -0.31 22.68
CA ASP A 395 0.32 -0.83 23.69
C ASP A 395 -1.07 -0.18 23.57
N ARG A 396 -2.12 -0.97 23.78
CA ARG A 396 -3.49 -0.48 23.93
C ARG A 396 -4.15 -1.14 25.13
N GLY A 397 -4.26 -0.38 26.22
CA GLY A 397 -4.60 -0.94 27.52
C GLY A 397 -3.46 -1.83 28.01
N ALA A 398 -3.78 -3.06 28.40
CA ALA A 398 -2.80 -4.05 28.87
C ALA A 398 -2.18 -4.92 27.75
N PHE A 399 -2.49 -4.66 26.47
CA PHE A 399 -2.11 -5.55 25.37
C PHE A 399 -1.20 -4.86 24.34
N THR A 400 -0.11 -5.54 23.97
CA THR A 400 0.75 -5.20 22.83
C THR A 400 0.05 -5.56 21.53
N ARG A 401 -0.11 -4.59 20.61
CA ARG A 401 -0.82 -4.85 19.34
C ARG A 401 0.07 -5.61 18.35
N PRO A 402 -0.35 -6.80 17.87
CA PRO A 402 0.42 -7.56 16.90
C PRO A 402 0.42 -6.86 15.55
N ARG A 403 1.60 -6.76 14.91
CA ARG A 403 1.76 -6.29 13.53
C ARG A 403 2.31 -7.37 12.60
N SER A 404 2.85 -8.48 13.11
CA SER A 404 3.46 -9.52 12.28
C SER A 404 4.48 -8.91 11.31
N THR A 405 4.55 -9.40 10.08
CA THR A 405 5.38 -8.85 8.99
C THR A 405 4.82 -7.56 8.37
N THR A 406 3.77 -6.96 8.93
CA THR A 406 3.24 -5.70 8.43
C THR A 406 3.91 -4.49 9.10
N ALA A 407 3.78 -3.33 8.47
CA ALA A 407 4.36 -2.09 8.97
C ALA A 407 3.60 -1.58 10.20
N HIS A 408 2.31 -1.92 10.32
CA HIS A 408 1.45 -1.40 11.37
C HIS A 408 0.29 -2.37 11.69
N PRO A 409 -0.18 -2.46 12.95
CA PRO A 409 -1.30 -3.35 13.31
C PRO A 409 -2.61 -3.09 12.53
N LEU A 410 -2.81 -1.88 12.01
CA LEU A 410 -3.96 -1.57 11.12
C LEU A 410 -3.82 -2.25 9.75
N GLU A 411 -2.61 -2.29 9.19
CA GLU A 411 -2.33 -3.00 7.93
C GLU A 411 -2.55 -4.50 8.12
N PHE A 412 -2.03 -5.08 9.23
CA PHE A 412 -2.24 -6.48 9.59
C PHE A 412 -3.73 -6.83 9.67
N GLY A 413 -4.49 -6.08 10.48
CA GLY A 413 -5.92 -6.30 10.67
C GLY A 413 -6.74 -6.13 9.39
N GLY A 414 -6.48 -5.06 8.63
CA GLY A 414 -7.16 -4.78 7.36
C GLY A 414 -6.90 -5.86 6.31
N MET A 415 -5.63 -6.31 6.18
CA MET A 415 -5.24 -7.33 5.22
C MET A 415 -5.86 -8.70 5.57
N LEU A 416 -5.86 -9.09 6.85
CA LEU A 416 -6.51 -10.32 7.29
C LEU A 416 -8.01 -10.30 7.04
N ALA A 417 -8.69 -9.18 7.34
CA ALA A 417 -10.12 -9.03 7.10
C ALA A 417 -10.44 -9.09 5.60
N LEU A 418 -9.57 -8.53 4.75
CA LEU A 418 -9.70 -8.56 3.29
C LEU A 418 -9.57 -10.00 2.73
N LEU A 419 -8.77 -10.86 3.36
CA LEU A 419 -8.51 -12.24 2.94
C LEU A 419 -9.39 -13.31 3.63
N LEU A 420 -10.01 -12.98 4.77
CA LEU A 420 -10.88 -13.88 5.53
C LEU A 420 -12.01 -14.51 4.69
N PRO A 421 -12.72 -13.78 3.80
CA PRO A 421 -13.76 -14.39 2.96
C PRO A 421 -13.25 -15.53 2.08
N PHE A 422 -12.03 -15.42 1.56
CA PHE A 422 -11.40 -16.46 0.75
C PHE A 422 -10.96 -17.65 1.60
N ALA A 423 -10.50 -17.43 2.84
CA ALA A 423 -10.20 -18.52 3.76
C ALA A 423 -11.46 -19.35 4.07
N ILE A 424 -12.59 -18.68 4.33
CA ILE A 424 -13.89 -19.31 4.57
C ILE A 424 -14.35 -20.08 3.32
N GLN A 425 -14.31 -19.45 2.14
CA GLN A 425 -14.71 -20.10 0.89
C GLN A 425 -13.86 -21.35 0.61
N GLN A 426 -12.54 -21.28 0.78
CA GLN A 426 -11.64 -22.40 0.56
C GLN A 426 -11.81 -23.52 1.59
N ALA A 427 -12.32 -23.23 2.79
CA ALA A 427 -12.66 -24.26 3.78
C ALA A 427 -13.86 -25.10 3.29
N PHE A 428 -14.81 -24.49 2.57
CA PHE A 428 -16.00 -25.16 2.03
C PHE A 428 -15.82 -25.77 0.64
N ASP A 429 -14.73 -25.46 -0.07
CA ASP A 429 -14.46 -25.94 -1.43
C ASP A 429 -14.46 -27.48 -1.52
N PRO A 430 -15.35 -28.11 -2.32
CA PRO A 430 -15.44 -29.56 -2.50
C PRO A 430 -14.14 -30.19 -3.01
N VAL A 431 -13.35 -29.46 -3.81
CA VAL A 431 -12.05 -29.95 -4.34
C VAL A 431 -11.09 -30.27 -3.20
N ARG A 432 -11.27 -29.64 -2.03
CA ARG A 432 -10.45 -29.86 -0.82
C ARG A 432 -11.07 -30.85 0.16
N ALA A 433 -12.16 -31.54 -0.21
CA ALA A 433 -12.80 -32.53 0.67
C ALA A 433 -11.88 -33.70 1.05
N HIS A 434 -10.90 -34.03 0.20
CA HIS A 434 -9.88 -35.04 0.48
C HIS A 434 -8.90 -34.65 1.61
N LEU A 435 -8.81 -33.37 1.97
CA LEU A 435 -7.94 -32.92 3.05
C LEU A 435 -8.61 -33.12 4.41
N LYS A 436 -7.81 -33.46 5.43
CA LYS A 436 -8.25 -33.54 6.83
C LYS A 436 -8.91 -32.22 7.28
N TRP A 437 -9.94 -32.33 8.11
CA TRP A 437 -10.76 -31.19 8.55
C TRP A 437 -9.93 -30.01 9.09
N TRP A 438 -8.92 -30.28 9.92
CA TRP A 438 -8.05 -29.26 10.50
C TRP A 438 -7.23 -28.48 9.45
N ARG A 439 -6.82 -29.11 8.33
CA ARG A 439 -6.10 -28.41 7.25
C ARG A 439 -6.98 -27.47 6.44
N ARG A 440 -8.30 -27.73 6.43
CA ARG A 440 -9.29 -26.88 5.75
C ARG A 440 -9.67 -25.68 6.61
N TRP A 441 -9.82 -25.90 7.91
CA TRP A 441 -10.30 -24.90 8.86
C TRP A 441 -9.19 -24.10 9.57
N ALA A 442 -7.96 -24.61 9.64
CA ALA A 442 -6.85 -23.88 10.26
C ALA A 442 -6.64 -22.46 9.67
N PRO A 443 -6.71 -22.22 8.34
CA PRO A 443 -6.66 -20.87 7.79
C PRO A 443 -7.76 -19.94 8.32
N VAL A 444 -8.98 -20.44 8.49
CA VAL A 444 -10.11 -19.65 9.02
C VAL A 444 -9.88 -19.29 10.48
N VAL A 445 -9.40 -20.23 11.29
CA VAL A 445 -9.10 -20.01 12.71
C VAL A 445 -7.95 -19.03 12.86
N LEU A 446 -6.85 -19.20 12.11
CA LEU A 446 -5.69 -18.33 12.19
C LEU A 446 -6.00 -16.91 11.68
N VAL A 447 -6.60 -16.77 10.50
CA VAL A 447 -6.91 -15.45 9.93
C VAL A 447 -8.05 -14.77 10.70
N GLY A 448 -9.13 -15.49 11.00
CA GLY A 448 -10.29 -14.92 11.68
C GLY A 448 -10.06 -14.65 13.16
N GLY A 449 -9.36 -15.56 13.85
CA GLY A 449 -9.10 -15.43 15.28
C GLY A 449 -7.97 -14.44 15.62
N SER A 450 -7.11 -14.08 14.68
CA SER A 450 -6.15 -12.99 14.89
C SER A 450 -6.78 -11.60 14.79
N LEU A 451 -7.95 -11.44 14.15
CA LEU A 451 -8.61 -10.14 14.02
C LEU A 451 -8.95 -9.49 15.37
N PRO A 452 -9.57 -10.19 16.35
CA PRO A 452 -9.76 -9.64 17.70
C PRO A 452 -8.46 -9.32 18.44
N LEU A 453 -7.43 -10.14 18.24
CA LEU A 453 -6.13 -9.96 18.92
C LEU A 453 -5.40 -8.69 18.50
N THR A 454 -5.74 -8.11 17.34
CA THR A 454 -5.17 -6.81 16.93
C THR A 454 -5.63 -5.61 17.78
N VAL A 455 -6.64 -5.81 18.66
CA VAL A 455 -7.26 -4.79 19.52
C VAL A 455 -7.60 -3.53 18.72
N SER A 456 -8.16 -3.72 17.53
CA SER A 456 -8.38 -2.68 16.54
C SER A 456 -9.83 -2.64 16.06
N ARG A 457 -10.44 -1.45 16.13
CA ARG A 457 -11.80 -1.18 15.60
C ARG A 457 -11.92 -1.61 14.14
N THR A 458 -10.92 -1.29 13.32
CA THR A 458 -10.88 -1.64 11.89
C THR A 458 -10.98 -3.14 11.64
N SER A 459 -10.25 -3.95 12.42
CA SER A 459 -10.24 -5.41 12.28
C SER A 459 -11.60 -6.01 12.66
N ILE A 460 -12.21 -5.51 13.73
CA ILE A 460 -13.54 -5.95 14.19
C ILE A 460 -14.62 -5.54 13.18
N ILE A 461 -14.59 -4.31 12.68
CA ILE A 461 -15.51 -3.85 11.63
C ILE A 461 -15.35 -4.70 10.37
N GLY A 462 -14.11 -4.99 9.95
CA GLY A 462 -13.83 -5.89 8.84
C GLY A 462 -14.43 -7.28 9.05
N ALA A 463 -14.20 -7.91 10.20
CA ALA A 463 -14.78 -9.20 10.56
C ALA A 463 -16.32 -9.17 10.53
N LEU A 464 -16.92 -8.13 11.10
CA LEU A 464 -18.37 -7.94 11.13
C LEU A 464 -18.95 -7.84 9.71
N ILE A 465 -18.30 -7.11 8.80
CA ILE A 465 -18.72 -7.03 7.39
C ILE A 465 -18.68 -8.42 6.75
N VAL A 466 -17.63 -9.20 6.97
CA VAL A 466 -17.54 -10.58 6.44
C VAL A 466 -18.72 -11.42 6.94
N VAL A 467 -19.04 -11.35 8.23
CA VAL A 467 -20.18 -12.06 8.83
C VAL A 467 -21.50 -11.59 8.20
N LEU A 468 -21.77 -10.29 8.18
CA LEU A 468 -23.01 -9.70 7.66
C LEU A 468 -23.22 -9.98 6.17
N VAL A 469 -22.14 -10.10 5.41
CA VAL A 469 -22.20 -10.34 3.96
C VAL A 469 -22.32 -11.83 3.64
N MET A 470 -21.56 -12.70 4.31
CA MET A 470 -21.52 -14.13 3.97
C MET A 470 -22.63 -14.93 4.66
N VAL A 471 -22.81 -14.77 5.98
CA VAL A 471 -23.67 -15.65 6.79
C VAL A 471 -25.15 -15.62 6.38
N PRO A 472 -25.78 -14.47 6.06
CA PRO A 472 -27.19 -14.44 5.64
C PRO A 472 -27.46 -15.15 4.31
N ARG A 473 -26.43 -15.35 3.48
CA ARG A 473 -26.55 -15.99 2.16
C ARG A 473 -26.42 -17.50 2.21
N TRP A 474 -26.03 -18.07 3.35
CA TRP A 474 -25.92 -19.51 3.52
C TRP A 474 -27.27 -20.17 3.81
N LYS A 475 -27.38 -21.46 3.48
CA LYS A 475 -28.54 -22.29 3.84
C LYS A 475 -28.78 -22.26 5.36
N PRO A 476 -30.04 -22.34 5.84
CA PRO A 476 -30.38 -22.18 7.25
C PRO A 476 -29.54 -23.03 8.21
N GLN A 477 -29.29 -24.29 7.86
CA GLN A 477 -28.45 -25.21 8.66
C GLN A 477 -27.04 -24.65 8.87
N ARG A 478 -26.34 -24.26 7.78
CA ARG A 478 -24.98 -23.69 7.85
C ARG A 478 -24.97 -22.34 8.57
N ARG A 479 -26.01 -21.53 8.36
CA ARG A 479 -26.16 -20.21 8.98
C ARG A 479 -26.23 -20.32 10.51
N TRP A 480 -27.09 -21.20 11.04
CA TRP A 480 -27.21 -21.38 12.48
C TRP A 480 -25.98 -22.03 13.10
N THR A 481 -25.35 -22.99 12.43
CA THR A 481 -24.07 -23.56 12.88
C THR A 481 -22.98 -22.50 12.95
N ALA A 482 -22.89 -21.61 11.95
CA ALA A 482 -21.90 -20.53 11.94
C ALA A 482 -22.16 -19.50 13.04
N ILE A 483 -23.40 -19.11 13.28
CA ILE A 483 -23.77 -18.22 14.39
C ILE A 483 -23.41 -18.85 15.73
N GLY A 484 -23.74 -20.13 15.94
CA GLY A 484 -23.36 -20.87 17.14
C GLY A 484 -21.84 -20.93 17.34
N LEU A 485 -21.09 -21.20 16.27
CA LEU A 485 -19.62 -21.23 16.31
C LEU A 485 -19.01 -19.86 16.61
N LEU A 486 -19.55 -18.78 16.03
CA LEU A 486 -19.10 -17.41 16.30
C LEU A 486 -19.35 -17.02 17.76
N LEU A 487 -20.56 -17.28 18.28
CA LEU A 487 -20.90 -17.04 19.69
C LEU A 487 -20.00 -17.87 20.63
N GLY A 488 -19.82 -19.16 20.32
CA GLY A 488 -18.90 -20.04 21.05
C GLY A 488 -17.44 -19.55 20.99
N SER A 489 -17.01 -19.02 19.85
CA SER A 489 -15.67 -18.44 19.69
C SER A 489 -15.49 -17.20 20.57
N VAL A 490 -16.49 -16.30 20.63
CA VAL A 490 -16.45 -15.14 21.53
C VAL A 490 -16.38 -15.57 23.00
N ALA A 491 -17.14 -16.59 23.39
CA ALA A 491 -17.08 -17.16 24.74
C ALA A 491 -15.69 -17.78 25.04
N CYS A 492 -15.12 -18.50 24.07
CA CYS A 492 -13.78 -19.08 24.17
C CYS A 492 -12.70 -17.99 24.32
N PHE A 493 -12.77 -16.91 23.51
CA PHE A 493 -11.86 -15.77 23.61
C PHE A 493 -11.95 -15.07 24.98
N LYS A 494 -13.15 -14.96 25.55
CA LYS A 494 -13.34 -14.40 26.90
C LYS A 494 -12.58 -15.21 27.97
N VAL A 495 -12.46 -16.53 27.79
CA VAL A 495 -11.74 -17.43 28.71
C VAL A 495 -10.24 -17.44 28.44
N ILE A 496 -9.83 -17.56 27.17
CA ILE A 496 -8.40 -17.66 26.79
C ILE A 496 -7.65 -16.35 27.01
N VAL A 497 -8.29 -15.21 26.74
CA VAL A 497 -7.68 -13.88 26.87
C VAL A 497 -8.56 -13.00 27.77
N PRO A 498 -8.42 -13.13 29.11
CA PRO A 498 -9.15 -12.32 30.05
C PRO A 498 -8.93 -10.82 29.78
N GLY A 499 -9.99 -10.02 29.82
CA GLY A 499 -9.91 -8.57 29.59
C GLY A 499 -10.03 -8.12 28.14
N LEU A 500 -9.76 -8.96 27.13
CA LEU A 500 -9.81 -8.57 25.71
C LEU A 500 -11.18 -8.04 25.28
N ILE A 501 -12.26 -8.74 25.65
CA ILE A 501 -13.63 -8.33 25.32
C ILE A 501 -13.97 -7.01 26.00
N GLY A 502 -13.55 -6.82 27.27
CA GLY A 502 -13.73 -5.57 28.00
C GLY A 502 -12.99 -4.41 27.32
N THR A 503 -11.76 -4.64 26.88
CA THR A 503 -11.01 -3.65 26.10
C THR A 503 -11.75 -3.30 24.80
N ILE A 504 -12.19 -4.29 24.02
CA ILE A 504 -12.95 -4.05 22.78
C ILE A 504 -14.25 -3.30 23.05
N THR A 505 -15.03 -3.66 24.08
CA THR A 505 -16.28 -2.94 24.40
C THR A 505 -16.02 -1.51 24.84
N THR A 506 -14.97 -1.25 25.63
CA THR A 506 -14.55 0.12 25.99
C THR A 506 -14.10 0.91 24.75
N LEU A 507 -13.44 0.27 23.79
CA LEU A 507 -13.04 0.92 22.53
C LEU A 507 -14.22 1.38 21.68
N PHE A 508 -15.29 0.58 21.64
CA PHE A 508 -16.51 0.98 20.93
C PHE A 508 -17.36 1.95 21.77
N GLY A 509 -17.44 1.77 23.09
CA GLY A 509 -18.16 2.67 23.98
C GLY A 509 -17.60 4.09 23.96
N SER A 510 -16.28 4.24 24.07
CA SER A 510 -15.60 5.55 23.96
C SER A 510 -15.69 6.19 22.56
N PHE A 511 -15.82 5.37 21.51
CA PHE A 511 -16.09 5.83 20.16
C PHE A 511 -17.51 6.42 20.03
N PHE A 512 -18.54 5.70 20.48
CA PHE A 512 -19.93 6.19 20.43
C PHE A 512 -20.16 7.39 21.36
N ALA A 513 -19.42 7.47 22.47
CA ALA A 513 -19.49 8.59 23.41
C ALA A 513 -18.64 9.82 23.00
N ASN A 514 -17.93 9.79 21.86
CA ASN A 514 -17.01 10.85 21.41
C ASN A 514 -15.97 11.30 22.47
N SER A 515 -15.63 10.41 23.41
CA SER A 515 -14.77 10.71 24.57
C SER A 515 -13.33 10.21 24.42
N ASP A 516 -13.00 9.47 23.35
CA ASP A 516 -11.62 9.08 23.02
C ASP A 516 -10.89 10.21 22.27
N SER A 517 -9.68 10.52 22.73
CA SER A 517 -8.65 11.31 22.04
C SER A 517 -8.54 11.00 20.54
N SER A 518 -8.66 9.72 20.15
CA SER A 518 -8.56 9.28 18.75
C SER A 518 -9.75 9.72 17.89
N THR A 519 -10.95 9.82 18.46
CA THR A 519 -12.16 10.22 17.73
C THR A 519 -12.23 11.75 17.61
N GLN A 520 -11.92 12.46 18.69
CA GLN A 520 -11.84 13.93 18.67
C GLN A 520 -10.75 14.43 17.72
N ALA A 521 -9.57 13.80 17.72
CA ALA A 521 -8.49 14.11 16.78
C ALA A 521 -8.93 13.91 15.32
N ARG A 522 -9.79 12.92 15.01
CA ARG A 522 -10.31 12.69 13.66
C ARG A 522 -11.32 13.74 13.24
N THR A 523 -12.24 14.14 14.13
CA THR A 523 -13.23 15.17 13.82
C THR A 523 -12.57 16.52 13.53
N VAL A 524 -11.53 16.89 14.28
CA VAL A 524 -10.75 18.11 14.02
C VAL A 524 -9.98 18.03 12.69
N LYS A 525 -9.49 16.84 12.31
CA LYS A 525 -8.83 16.65 10.99
C LYS A 525 -9.79 16.84 9.82
N TYR A 526 -11.10 16.63 10.00
CA TYR A 526 -12.09 16.80 8.93
C TYR A 526 -12.22 18.26 8.51
N SER A 527 -12.23 19.20 9.45
CA SER A 527 -12.17 20.63 9.11
C SER A 527 -10.81 21.04 8.57
N ALA A 528 -9.72 20.42 9.05
CA ALA A 528 -8.36 20.71 8.59
C ALA A 528 -8.11 20.32 7.12
N ILE A 529 -8.91 19.41 6.51
CA ILE A 529 -8.77 19.05 5.10
C ILE A 529 -9.46 20.05 4.15
N VAL A 530 -10.44 20.81 4.65
CA VAL A 530 -11.31 21.69 3.85
C VAL A 530 -10.51 22.73 3.07
N PRO A 531 -9.53 23.44 3.65
CA PRO A 531 -8.76 24.45 2.89
C PRO A 531 -7.99 23.84 1.71
N TYR A 532 -7.53 22.59 1.82
CA TYR A 532 -6.83 21.89 0.74
C TYR A 532 -7.78 21.48 -0.39
N LEU A 533 -9.02 21.14 -0.03
CA LEU A 533 -10.06 20.81 -0.99
C LEU A 533 -10.57 22.07 -1.72
N GLU A 534 -10.80 23.16 -0.99
CA GLU A 534 -11.27 24.44 -1.56
C GLU A 534 -10.24 25.06 -2.49
N GLY A 535 -8.95 24.98 -2.14
CA GLY A 535 -7.89 25.49 -3.01
C GLY A 535 -7.73 24.71 -4.31
N ARG A 536 -8.00 23.39 -4.31
CA ARG A 536 -7.73 22.47 -5.44
C ARG A 536 -8.75 21.33 -5.56
N PRO A 537 -10.01 21.62 -5.88
CA PRO A 537 -11.10 20.66 -5.74
C PRO A 537 -11.03 19.48 -6.72
N LEU A 538 -10.50 19.69 -7.93
CA LEU A 538 -10.54 18.68 -9.00
C LEU A 538 -9.38 17.69 -8.96
N PHE A 539 -8.14 18.20 -8.83
CA PHE A 539 -6.91 17.40 -9.00
C PHE A 539 -6.07 17.29 -7.73
N GLY A 540 -6.42 18.00 -6.66
CA GLY A 540 -5.68 17.99 -5.40
C GLY A 540 -4.25 18.50 -5.51
N GLN A 541 -3.42 18.10 -4.54
CA GLN A 541 -2.04 18.56 -4.35
C GLN A 541 -0.97 17.71 -5.05
N GLY A 542 -1.29 16.48 -5.45
CA GLY A 542 -0.34 15.45 -5.92
C GLY A 542 -0.47 14.14 -5.12
N LEU A 543 -0.60 12.98 -5.77
CA LEU A 543 -0.54 11.67 -5.10
C LEU A 543 0.79 11.51 -4.35
N GLY A 544 0.75 11.23 -3.05
CA GLY A 544 1.94 11.06 -2.21
C GLY A 544 2.62 12.36 -1.76
N THR A 545 2.02 13.52 -2.01
CA THR A 545 2.55 14.80 -1.53
C THR A 545 2.09 15.14 -0.11
N PHE A 546 1.04 14.50 0.40
CA PHE A 546 0.52 14.78 1.74
C PHE A 546 1.32 14.02 2.82
N ILE A 547 2.60 14.38 2.91
CA ILE A 547 3.58 13.72 3.78
C ILE A 547 3.32 14.16 5.23
N PRO A 548 3.19 13.22 6.19
CA PRO A 548 2.89 13.56 7.59
C PRO A 548 3.91 14.49 8.27
N GLU A 549 5.15 14.52 7.78
CA GLU A 549 6.20 15.43 8.25
C GLU A 549 5.94 16.90 7.88
N LEU A 550 5.25 17.14 6.75
CA LEU A 550 4.91 18.48 6.28
C LEU A 550 3.47 18.90 6.66
N TYR A 551 2.61 17.90 6.85
CA TYR A 551 1.18 18.09 7.10
C TYR A 551 0.78 17.37 8.39
N PHE A 552 -0.17 16.43 8.31
CA PHE A 552 -0.64 15.63 9.42
C PHE A 552 -1.15 14.28 8.91
N PHE A 553 -1.26 13.28 9.80
CA PHE A 553 -1.89 12.01 9.45
C PHE A 553 -3.40 12.18 9.28
N THR A 554 -3.96 11.78 8.14
CA THR A 554 -5.41 11.86 7.90
C THR A 554 -6.19 10.72 8.56
N ASP A 555 -5.57 9.54 8.72
CA ASP A 555 -6.20 8.31 9.22
C ASP A 555 -7.49 7.90 8.46
N ASN A 556 -7.62 8.35 7.21
CA ASN A 556 -8.78 8.12 6.37
C ASN A 556 -8.38 8.23 4.89
N GLN A 557 -8.50 7.13 4.14
CA GLN A 557 -8.10 7.07 2.74
C GLN A 557 -8.91 8.03 1.86
N TYR A 558 -10.20 8.27 2.15
CA TYR A 558 -11.04 9.16 1.35
C TYR A 558 -10.57 10.60 1.47
N MET A 559 -10.24 11.04 2.68
CA MET A 559 -9.69 12.37 2.92
C MET A 559 -8.30 12.53 2.32
N LEU A 560 -7.44 11.52 2.49
CA LEU A 560 -6.12 11.53 1.87
C LEU A 560 -6.25 11.67 0.34
N THR A 561 -7.14 10.90 -0.26
CA THR A 561 -7.39 10.94 -1.70
C THR A 561 -7.97 12.28 -2.15
N LEU A 562 -8.84 12.90 -1.36
CA LEU A 562 -9.37 14.24 -1.64
C LEU A 562 -8.27 15.30 -1.59
N ALA A 563 -7.39 15.27 -0.59
CA ALA A 563 -6.30 16.23 -0.48
C ALA A 563 -5.25 16.05 -1.59
N GLU A 564 -4.91 14.80 -1.91
CA GLU A 564 -3.86 14.49 -2.87
C GLU A 564 -4.35 14.53 -4.32
N MET A 565 -5.51 13.96 -4.62
CA MET A 565 -5.99 13.74 -5.98
C MET A 565 -7.31 14.44 -6.30
N GLY A 566 -7.90 15.16 -5.34
CA GLY A 566 -9.17 15.87 -5.50
C GLY A 566 -10.36 14.94 -5.74
N LEU A 567 -11.44 15.52 -6.25
CA LEU A 567 -12.67 14.80 -6.55
C LEU A 567 -12.47 13.73 -7.63
N LEU A 568 -11.59 13.97 -8.61
CA LEU A 568 -11.31 12.99 -9.65
C LEU A 568 -10.68 11.73 -9.07
N GLY A 569 -9.74 11.87 -8.13
CA GLY A 569 -9.17 10.74 -7.42
C GLY A 569 -10.17 10.00 -6.54
N LEU A 570 -11.06 10.73 -5.86
CA LEU A 570 -12.12 10.12 -5.07
C LEU A 570 -13.05 9.27 -5.94
N VAL A 571 -13.47 9.79 -7.10
CA VAL A 571 -14.29 9.04 -8.08
C VAL A 571 -13.55 7.80 -8.57
N ALA A 572 -12.25 7.91 -8.89
CA ALA A 572 -11.44 6.77 -9.31
C ALA A 572 -11.33 5.68 -8.21
N LEU A 573 -11.13 6.09 -6.96
CA LEU A 573 -11.06 5.20 -5.81
C LEU A 573 -12.40 4.48 -5.57
N LEU A 574 -13.51 5.22 -5.57
CA LEU A 574 -14.85 4.64 -5.43
C LEU A 574 -15.16 3.69 -6.59
N ALA A 575 -14.77 4.04 -7.82
CA ALA A 575 -14.94 3.17 -8.97
C ALA A 575 -14.18 1.83 -8.81
N LEU A 576 -12.99 1.82 -8.19
CA LEU A 576 -12.27 0.58 -7.87
C LEU A 576 -13.05 -0.31 -6.89
N PHE A 577 -13.54 0.26 -5.79
CA PHE A 577 -14.33 -0.49 -4.81
C PHE A 577 -15.63 -1.03 -5.40
N LEU A 578 -16.40 -0.17 -6.09
CA LEU A 578 -17.64 -0.55 -6.76
C LEU A 578 -17.42 -1.61 -7.84
N THR A 579 -16.26 -1.59 -8.50
CA THR A 579 -15.87 -2.61 -9.47
C THR A 579 -15.65 -3.97 -8.80
N GLY A 580 -14.97 -4.03 -7.65
CA GLY A 580 -14.83 -5.27 -6.88
C GLY A 580 -16.19 -5.83 -6.43
N ILE A 581 -17.06 -4.95 -5.93
CA ILE A 581 -18.45 -5.29 -5.53
C ILE A 581 -19.23 -5.83 -6.71
N HIS A 582 -19.20 -5.13 -7.86
CA HIS A 582 -19.86 -5.56 -9.09
C HIS A 582 -19.36 -6.93 -9.55
N GLN A 583 -18.04 -7.15 -9.55
CA GLN A 583 -17.44 -8.41 -9.99
C GLN A 583 -17.87 -9.58 -9.10
N GLY A 584 -17.78 -9.45 -7.77
CA GLY A 584 -18.21 -10.50 -6.85
C GLY A 584 -19.71 -10.83 -6.98
N GLY A 585 -20.56 -9.80 -7.06
CA GLY A 585 -21.99 -9.97 -7.28
C GLY A 585 -22.34 -10.58 -8.64
N ALA A 586 -21.60 -10.22 -9.70
CA ALA A 586 -21.78 -10.81 -11.03
C ALA A 586 -21.33 -12.27 -11.09
N ILE A 587 -20.18 -12.61 -10.47
CA ILE A 587 -19.72 -14.00 -10.33
C ILE A 587 -20.79 -14.85 -9.66
N ARG A 588 -21.31 -14.39 -8.51
CA ARG A 588 -22.32 -15.15 -7.76
C ARG A 588 -23.61 -15.37 -8.56
N ARG A 589 -24.07 -14.37 -9.31
CA ARG A 589 -25.28 -14.49 -10.14
C ARG A 589 -25.11 -15.43 -11.33
N LEU A 590 -23.92 -15.46 -11.94
CA LEU A 590 -23.64 -16.26 -13.13
C LEU A 590 -23.14 -17.68 -12.82
N ALA A 591 -22.73 -17.93 -11.57
CA ALA A 591 -22.18 -19.21 -11.15
C ALA A 591 -23.23 -20.34 -11.18
N LEU A 592 -22.87 -21.43 -11.86
CA LEU A 592 -23.65 -22.68 -11.94
C LEU A 592 -23.52 -23.49 -10.65
N ASP A 593 -22.28 -23.64 -10.17
CA ASP A 593 -21.96 -24.44 -8.99
C ASP A 593 -21.96 -23.60 -7.70
N GLU A 594 -22.31 -24.24 -6.59
CA GLU A 594 -22.32 -23.58 -5.27
C GLU A 594 -20.92 -23.08 -4.84
N SER A 595 -19.85 -23.78 -5.23
CA SER A 595 -18.47 -23.37 -4.93
C SER A 595 -18.14 -22.01 -5.55
N ASP A 596 -18.59 -21.77 -6.78
CA ASP A 596 -18.36 -20.52 -7.51
C ASP A 596 -19.24 -19.39 -6.99
N ARG A 597 -20.46 -19.72 -6.53
CA ARG A 597 -21.34 -18.77 -5.84
C ARG A 597 -20.74 -18.27 -4.53
N GLU A 598 -20.11 -19.15 -3.77
CA GLU A 598 -19.38 -18.79 -2.55
C GLU A 598 -18.12 -17.98 -2.86
N LEU A 599 -17.39 -18.30 -3.94
CA LEU A 599 -16.24 -17.50 -4.38
C LEU A 599 -16.64 -16.09 -4.82
N GLY A 600 -17.76 -15.95 -5.54
CA GLY A 600 -18.33 -14.64 -5.86
C GLY A 600 -18.70 -13.84 -4.62
N GLN A 601 -19.28 -14.51 -3.61
CA GLN A 601 -19.57 -13.87 -2.33
C GLN A 601 -18.30 -13.45 -1.58
N ALA A 602 -17.22 -14.22 -1.67
CA ALA A 602 -15.94 -13.88 -1.06
C ALA A 602 -15.32 -12.62 -1.69
N PHE A 603 -15.34 -12.50 -3.02
CA PHE A 603 -14.92 -11.27 -3.71
C PHE A 603 -15.77 -10.06 -3.33
N PHE A 604 -17.10 -10.24 -3.24
CA PHE A 604 -18.02 -9.19 -2.85
C PHE A 604 -17.75 -8.71 -1.41
N ALA A 605 -17.57 -9.64 -0.47
CA ALA A 605 -17.23 -9.34 0.92
C ALA A 605 -15.87 -8.64 1.04
N SER A 606 -14.85 -9.13 0.33
CA SER A 606 -13.50 -8.55 0.33
C SER A 606 -13.49 -7.10 -0.17
N ALA A 607 -14.26 -6.80 -1.23
CA ALA A 607 -14.39 -5.45 -1.76
C ALA A 607 -15.14 -4.50 -0.80
N LEU A 608 -16.18 -4.98 -0.10
CA LEU A 608 -16.88 -4.21 0.93
C LEU A 608 -16.01 -3.95 2.16
N VAL A 609 -15.21 -4.93 2.59
CA VAL A 609 -14.21 -4.72 3.65
C VAL A 609 -13.24 -3.62 3.24
N ALA A 610 -12.70 -3.68 2.01
CA ALA A 610 -11.79 -2.64 1.53
C ALA A 610 -12.44 -1.24 1.50
N LEU A 611 -13.70 -1.14 1.03
CA LEU A 611 -14.47 0.11 1.02
C LEU A 611 -14.62 0.68 2.44
N VAL A 612 -15.13 -0.10 3.39
CA VAL A 612 -15.43 0.41 4.74
C VAL A 612 -14.16 0.62 5.55
N SER A 613 -13.20 -0.31 5.50
CA SER A 613 -11.94 -0.19 6.24
C SER A 613 -11.11 1.02 5.78
N SER A 614 -11.22 1.43 4.51
CA SER A 614 -10.58 2.64 3.97
C SER A 614 -11.07 3.95 4.62
N ALA A 615 -12.22 3.94 5.31
CA ALA A 615 -12.65 5.08 6.12
C ALA A 615 -11.90 5.20 7.46
N THR A 616 -11.16 4.16 7.86
CA THR A 616 -10.60 4.03 9.20
C THR A 616 -9.08 4.22 9.27
N PHE A 617 -8.39 4.15 8.13
CA PHE A 617 -6.96 4.39 7.96
C PHE A 617 -6.64 4.73 6.50
N ASP A 618 -5.43 5.22 6.24
CA ASP A 618 -4.85 5.51 4.92
C ASP A 618 -4.43 4.24 4.19
N ALA A 619 -5.43 3.47 3.76
CA ALA A 619 -5.29 2.11 3.27
C ALA A 619 -4.28 1.90 2.13
N LEU A 620 -4.15 2.84 1.19
CA LEU A 620 -3.24 2.70 0.05
C LEU A 620 -1.79 3.06 0.38
N SER A 621 -1.53 3.72 1.51
CA SER A 621 -0.18 3.99 2.04
C SER A 621 0.51 2.73 2.54
N PHE A 622 -0.26 1.68 2.86
CA PHE A 622 0.21 0.41 3.39
C PHE A 622 0.46 -0.61 2.26
N PRO A 623 1.72 -0.95 1.94
CA PRO A 623 2.05 -1.71 0.73
C PRO A 623 1.42 -3.10 0.64
N MET A 624 1.31 -3.81 1.77
CA MET A 624 0.75 -5.17 1.81
C MET A 624 -0.76 -5.13 1.60
N PHE A 625 -1.46 -4.19 2.26
CA PHE A 625 -2.90 -4.00 2.07
C PHE A 625 -3.21 -3.58 0.62
N ALA A 626 -2.52 -2.55 0.12
CA ALA A 626 -2.69 -2.06 -1.25
C ALA A 626 -2.41 -3.18 -2.26
N GLY A 627 -1.32 -3.92 -2.08
CA GLY A 627 -0.96 -5.06 -2.91
C GLY A 627 -2.06 -6.12 -2.99
N MET A 628 -2.61 -6.52 -1.83
CA MET A 628 -3.68 -7.52 -1.78
C MET A 628 -4.99 -6.98 -2.38
N PHE A 629 -5.32 -5.72 -2.15
CA PHE A 629 -6.50 -5.06 -2.72
C PHE A 629 -6.48 -5.06 -4.26
N PHE A 630 -5.40 -4.61 -4.87
CA PHE A 630 -5.30 -4.60 -6.34
C PHE A 630 -5.24 -6.02 -6.92
N LEU A 631 -4.60 -6.97 -6.22
CA LEU A 631 -4.57 -8.38 -6.61
C LEU A 631 -5.97 -9.00 -6.58
N THR A 632 -6.77 -8.77 -5.53
CA THR A 632 -8.12 -9.34 -5.40
C THR A 632 -9.11 -8.72 -6.38
N ILE A 633 -9.05 -7.40 -6.63
CA ILE A 633 -9.85 -6.76 -7.69
C ILE A 633 -9.53 -7.36 -9.06
N ALA A 634 -8.24 -7.54 -9.38
CA ALA A 634 -7.85 -8.09 -10.67
C ALA A 634 -8.23 -9.58 -10.80
N ALA A 635 -8.14 -10.34 -9.69
CA ALA A 635 -8.56 -11.73 -9.65
C ALA A 635 -10.08 -11.86 -9.87
N GLY A 636 -10.89 -11.00 -9.23
CA GLY A 636 -12.34 -10.96 -9.43
C GLY A 636 -12.72 -10.74 -10.90
N GLY A 637 -12.06 -9.78 -11.57
CA GLY A 637 -12.32 -9.50 -12.99
C GLY A 637 -11.90 -10.66 -13.90
N SER A 638 -10.82 -11.37 -13.53
CA SER A 638 -10.35 -12.56 -14.25
C SER A 638 -11.33 -13.73 -14.12
N TYR A 639 -11.79 -14.02 -12.90
CA TYR A 639 -12.80 -15.04 -12.63
C TYR A 639 -14.12 -14.77 -13.35
N LEU A 640 -14.60 -13.53 -13.30
CA LEU A 640 -15.80 -13.14 -14.02
C LEU A 640 -15.65 -13.39 -15.53
N GLY A 641 -14.47 -13.09 -16.09
CA GLY A 641 -14.14 -13.40 -17.48
C GLY A 641 -14.09 -14.90 -17.78
N PHE A 642 -13.63 -15.75 -16.85
CA PHE A 642 -13.69 -17.21 -17.00
C PHE A 642 -15.11 -17.74 -16.98
N ILE A 643 -15.93 -17.31 -16.01
CA ILE A 643 -17.32 -17.76 -15.87
C ILE A 643 -18.15 -17.35 -17.09
N ARG A 644 -18.00 -16.11 -17.58
CA ARG A 644 -18.70 -15.65 -18.79
C ARG A 644 -18.33 -16.42 -20.05
N ARG A 645 -17.10 -16.94 -20.14
CA ARG A 645 -16.65 -17.77 -21.27
C ARG A 645 -17.10 -19.23 -21.16
N ALA A 646 -17.31 -19.70 -19.94
CA ALA A 646 -17.82 -21.05 -19.67
C ALA A 646 -19.36 -21.12 -19.80
N ALA A 647 -20.07 -19.99 -19.67
CA ALA A 647 -21.51 -19.93 -19.89
C ALA A 647 -21.86 -20.30 -21.35
N PRO A 648 -22.87 -21.14 -21.59
CA PRO A 648 -23.35 -21.42 -22.94
C PRO A 648 -23.74 -20.11 -23.63
N GLN A 649 -23.23 -19.87 -24.84
CA GLN A 649 -23.74 -18.75 -25.63
C GLN A 649 -25.23 -19.01 -25.92
N PRO A 650 -26.12 -18.01 -25.77
CA PRO A 650 -27.47 -18.17 -26.29
C PRO A 650 -27.38 -18.52 -27.77
N PRO A 651 -28.17 -19.47 -28.29
CA PRO A 651 -28.18 -19.75 -29.71
C PRO A 651 -28.42 -18.43 -30.43
N THR A 652 -27.45 -18.01 -31.23
CA THR A 652 -27.63 -16.90 -32.15
C THR A 652 -28.84 -17.26 -33.00
N LEU A 653 -29.88 -16.43 -32.96
CA LEU A 653 -31.00 -16.46 -33.91
C LEU A 653 -30.48 -16.05 -35.30
N GLU A 654 -29.48 -16.76 -35.82
CA GLU A 654 -29.15 -16.75 -37.23
C GLU A 654 -29.97 -17.84 -37.89
N SER A 655 -31.18 -17.44 -38.27
CA SER A 655 -31.82 -17.78 -39.53
C SER A 655 -31.76 -19.26 -39.93
N SER A 656 -32.72 -20.04 -39.42
CA SER A 656 -33.32 -21.11 -40.21
C SER A 656 -34.27 -20.51 -41.26
N CYS A 657 -33.77 -19.67 -42.18
CA CYS A 657 -34.40 -19.59 -43.48
C CYS A 657 -33.96 -20.86 -44.21
N GLY A 658 -34.89 -21.80 -44.33
CA GLY A 658 -34.66 -23.04 -45.05
C GLY A 658 -34.04 -22.76 -46.40
N SER A 659 -32.92 -23.40 -46.68
CA SER A 659 -32.58 -23.77 -48.05
C SER A 659 -33.70 -24.68 -48.53
N THR A 660 -34.74 -24.10 -49.12
CA THR A 660 -35.55 -24.80 -50.11
C THR A 660 -34.56 -25.33 -51.13
N ALA A 661 -34.30 -26.64 -51.06
CA ALA A 661 -33.67 -27.38 -52.13
C ALA A 661 -34.48 -27.08 -53.41
N GLN A 662 -33.94 -26.23 -54.28
CA GLN A 662 -34.39 -26.17 -55.65
C GLN A 662 -34.06 -27.53 -56.26
N SER A 663 -35.09 -28.37 -56.43
CA SER A 663 -35.02 -29.54 -57.31
C SER A 663 -34.53 -29.06 -58.69
N PRO A 664 -33.50 -29.67 -59.28
CA PRO A 664 -33.14 -29.37 -60.65
C PRO A 664 -34.27 -29.83 -61.57
N ALA A 665 -34.72 -28.92 -62.44
CA ALA A 665 -35.73 -29.19 -63.47
C ALA A 665 -35.30 -30.35 -64.40
N PRO A 666 -36.24 -31.21 -64.84
CA PRO A 666 -35.92 -32.29 -65.76
C PRO A 666 -35.51 -31.71 -67.13
N ARG A 667 -34.40 -32.21 -67.68
CA ARG A 667 -33.92 -31.88 -69.03
C ARG A 667 -34.95 -32.31 -70.09
N PRO A 668 -35.22 -31.49 -71.12
CA PRO A 668 -36.03 -31.94 -72.25
C PRO A 668 -35.25 -32.97 -73.08
N ALA A 669 -35.95 -34.03 -73.48
CA ALA A 669 -35.44 -35.07 -74.37
C ALA A 669 -35.13 -34.48 -75.75
N VAL A 670 -33.91 -34.71 -76.23
CA VAL A 670 -33.53 -34.50 -77.64
C VAL A 670 -33.78 -35.82 -78.36
N PRO A 671 -34.58 -35.85 -79.45
CA PRO A 671 -34.72 -37.04 -80.28
C PRO A 671 -33.67 -37.04 -81.38
N VAL A 672 -32.97 -38.15 -81.59
CA VAL A 672 -32.30 -38.43 -82.87
C VAL A 672 -32.35 -39.95 -83.12
N PRO A 673 -32.63 -40.40 -84.37
CA PRO A 673 -32.68 -41.80 -84.81
C PRO A 673 -31.40 -42.62 -84.60
#